data_AF-A0A2N2NWK9-F1
#
_entry.id   AF-A0A2N2NWK9-F1
#
_cell.length_a   1.000
_cell.length_b   1.000
_cell.length_c   1.000
_cell.angle_alpha   90.00
_cell.angle_beta   90.00
_cell.angle_gamma   90.00
#
_symmetry.space_group_name_H-M   'P 1'
#
loop_
_entity.id
_entity.type
_entity.pdbx_description
1 polymer ?
#
loop_
_entity_poly.entity_id
_entity_poly.type
_entity_poly.pdbx_seq_one_letter_code
_entity_poly.pdbx_strand_id
1 'polypeptide(L)'
;MDVKQGILVRFKNLLTKFRQEVENRPISDSGILIGTAILVGIGSGFGAVLFTYLVESVQKIAFEDVAHTLQSIHPWHLVIIPMTGALITGPIIYLFAHEAKGHGVPEVMLAVALRGGKIKPQVGIVKAITSAICIGTGGSVGSEGPIAQIGSSLGSTIGQFLKLNEERTKTLVACGAAGGIAAIFNAPIAGAIFAMEVILNRISSVYFGAVVISAVIADSIAHFFMGDFRTFMVPQYFLKSPWELLLYTLLAIIAAFASVGFSRLLYIVEDLFDDIKIPAWIKPTIGALLLGVLGIFTIKTPEGFPRIFGVGYESMTPALFGEFTLKAAFLLFVLKLLATLFTLGSGNSGGIFAPSLFMGSMLGAGFGSWATTVFPNITAGAGAYALVGMASFFSGATHAPMTAILILFEMTNNYQLILPLMLASVLSTIISRILSKDSIYTLKLTRRGIKLSQIQDVDVMQGIFVGEVMSTDILSIKSNQTLEDLEMLFSKTRLTGLPVTDLIGDLVGVITTNDLREARKKEMPGSTELSYIASMGDLLFAHPNEPMWQAIFRMSTHDISLLPVVDEADPKKLLGMIYRQDVIKAYDHAITKKANMQHDVEIIKLGKLDEAKFIHLNIPANSHVVGKRVSEIRLPGHCVIVSIRRGRELKVVDGQTILKKGDALTIFSEEDCAKDVEKILTGQGIEILEPDHQKSYHEEIIIKAGSKITGKMVKEIKLPGNILIVSIIRNHKTIIPHGETIFHIDDVVEVYGMEADIKVARTLLGSE
;
A
#
# COMPACT_ATOMS: atom_id res chain seq x y z
N MET A 1 -7.32 0.41 47.63
CA MET A 1 -7.23 -0.07 46.23
C MET A 1 -8.32 0.54 45.33
N ASP A 2 -9.31 1.26 45.88
CA ASP A 2 -10.49 1.75 45.14
C ASP A 2 -10.30 3.01 44.26
N VAL A 3 -9.30 3.86 44.54
CA VAL A 3 -9.09 5.10 43.77
C VAL A 3 -8.65 4.80 42.32
N LYS A 4 -7.92 3.70 42.09
CA LYS A 4 -7.45 3.29 40.75
C LYS A 4 -8.58 2.76 39.87
N GLN A 5 -9.57 2.07 40.43
CA GLN A 5 -10.72 1.56 39.65
C GLN A 5 -11.65 2.69 39.22
N GLY A 6 -11.91 3.68 40.08
CA GLY A 6 -12.75 4.84 39.75
C GLY A 6 -12.19 5.68 38.61
N ILE A 7 -10.87 5.89 38.57
CA ILE A 7 -10.19 6.62 37.48
C ILE A 7 -10.27 5.84 36.17
N LEU A 8 -10.02 4.52 36.19
CA LEU A 8 -10.09 3.69 34.99
C LEU A 8 -11.50 3.68 34.39
N VAL A 9 -12.54 3.58 35.24
CA VAL A 9 -13.94 3.58 34.78
C VAL A 9 -14.33 4.96 34.23
N ARG A 10 -13.92 6.05 34.89
CA ARG A 10 -14.13 7.41 34.38
C ARG A 10 -13.45 7.63 33.04
N PHE A 11 -12.20 7.19 32.90
CA PHE A 11 -11.45 7.32 31.65
C PHE A 11 -12.10 6.50 30.52
N LYS A 12 -12.54 5.28 30.82
CA LYS A 12 -13.25 4.41 29.88
C LYS A 12 -14.59 5.01 29.43
N ASN A 13 -15.33 5.64 30.35
CA ASN A 13 -16.59 6.34 30.06
C ASN A 13 -16.37 7.63 29.26
N LEU A 14 -15.31 8.38 29.54
CA LEU A 14 -14.94 9.58 28.78
C LEU A 14 -14.59 9.21 27.32
N LEU A 15 -13.81 8.15 27.18
CA LEU A 15 -13.39 7.57 25.89
C LEU A 15 -14.59 7.05 25.06
N THR A 16 -15.58 6.42 25.70
CA THR A 16 -16.79 5.97 25.01
C THR A 16 -17.72 7.10 24.61
N LYS A 17 -17.87 8.13 25.45
CA LYS A 17 -18.60 9.36 25.09
C LYS A 17 -17.95 10.09 23.92
N PHE A 18 -16.63 10.27 23.96
CA PHE A 18 -15.88 10.88 22.86
C PHE A 18 -16.09 10.11 21.55
N ARG A 19 -16.09 8.77 21.60
CA ARG A 19 -16.37 7.93 20.44
C ARG A 19 -17.78 8.15 19.88
N GLN A 20 -18.81 8.16 20.73
CA GLN A 20 -20.19 8.40 20.29
C GLN A 20 -20.36 9.82 19.70
N GLU A 21 -19.68 10.81 20.26
CA GLU A 21 -19.70 12.19 19.76
C GLU A 21 -19.10 12.32 18.35
N VAL A 22 -18.02 11.56 18.06
CA VAL A 22 -17.37 11.54 16.75
C VAL A 22 -18.20 10.78 15.71
N GLU A 23 -18.83 9.66 16.09
CA GLU A 23 -19.73 8.89 15.21
C GLU A 23 -21.01 9.68 14.86
N ASN A 24 -21.50 10.55 15.76
CA ASN A 24 -22.79 11.24 15.61
C ASN A 24 -22.72 12.63 14.94
N ARG A 25 -21.52 13.19 14.69
CA ARG A 25 -21.41 14.50 14.00
C ARG A 25 -21.29 14.32 12.49
N PRO A 26 -21.91 15.20 11.68
CA PRO A 26 -21.79 15.21 10.21
C PRO A 26 -20.44 15.80 9.80
N ILE A 27 -19.34 15.16 10.21
CA ILE A 27 -17.98 15.53 9.81
C ILE A 27 -17.70 14.80 8.50
N SER A 28 -17.20 15.53 7.49
CA SER A 28 -16.77 14.90 6.24
C SER A 28 -15.72 13.82 6.52
N ASP A 29 -15.70 12.76 5.71
CA ASP A 29 -14.75 11.66 5.87
C ASP A 29 -13.27 12.12 5.93
N SER A 30 -12.95 13.22 5.24
CA SER A 30 -11.64 13.87 5.29
C SER A 30 -11.36 14.52 6.65
N GLY A 31 -12.35 15.12 7.30
CA GLY A 31 -12.20 15.73 8.63
C GLY A 31 -11.89 14.70 9.73
N ILE A 32 -12.53 13.53 9.69
CA ILE A 32 -12.24 12.43 10.63
C ILE A 32 -10.81 11.94 10.43
N LEU A 33 -10.37 11.76 9.18
CA LEU A 33 -9.02 11.31 8.87
C LEU A 33 -7.96 12.33 9.33
N ILE A 34 -8.17 13.61 9.07
CA ILE A 34 -7.23 14.67 9.51
C ILE A 34 -7.19 14.76 11.03
N GLY A 35 -8.35 14.77 11.70
CA GLY A 35 -8.42 14.84 13.16
C GLY A 35 -7.73 13.65 13.83
N THR A 36 -7.91 12.44 13.29
CA THR A 36 -7.21 11.25 13.79
C THR A 36 -5.73 11.25 13.45
N ALA A 37 -5.31 11.77 12.29
CA ALA A 37 -3.90 11.95 11.95
C ALA A 37 -3.19 12.94 12.88
N ILE A 38 -3.85 14.03 13.29
CA ILE A 38 -3.34 14.97 14.31
C ILE A 38 -3.09 14.23 15.63
N LEU A 39 -4.06 13.44 16.09
CA LEU A 39 -3.91 12.66 17.33
C LEU A 39 -2.77 11.65 17.25
N VAL A 40 -2.61 10.99 16.10
CA VAL A 40 -1.49 10.08 15.84
C VAL A 40 -0.16 10.84 15.84
N GLY A 41 -0.09 12.00 15.19
CA GLY A 41 1.10 12.86 15.18
C GLY A 41 1.51 13.28 16.60
N ILE A 42 0.55 13.70 17.43
CA ILE A 42 0.79 14.03 18.83
C ILE A 42 1.39 12.84 19.58
N GLY A 43 0.74 11.67 19.49
CA GLY A 43 1.21 10.48 20.17
C GLY A 43 2.56 9.96 19.66
N SER A 44 2.82 10.05 18.35
CA SER A 44 4.10 9.68 17.75
C SER A 44 5.23 10.62 18.17
N GLY A 45 4.97 11.93 18.25
CA GLY A 45 5.94 12.93 18.73
C GLY A 45 6.35 12.66 20.17
N PHE A 46 5.39 12.51 21.09
CA PHE A 46 5.69 12.12 22.47
C PHE A 46 6.34 10.74 22.59
N GLY A 47 5.92 9.79 21.74
CA GLY A 47 6.53 8.46 21.68
C GLY A 47 8.00 8.51 21.28
N ALA A 48 8.37 9.36 20.31
CA ALA A 48 9.75 9.59 19.90
C ALA A 48 10.55 10.28 21.01
N VAL A 49 10.01 11.32 21.64
CA VAL A 49 10.64 12.00 22.79
C VAL A 49 10.94 11.02 23.91
N LEU A 50 9.95 10.25 24.33
CA LEU A 50 10.13 9.25 25.38
C LEU A 50 11.16 8.18 24.99
N PHE A 51 11.11 7.70 23.75
CA PHE A 51 12.03 6.67 23.27
C PHE A 51 13.48 7.17 23.22
N THR A 52 13.73 8.37 22.71
CA THR A 52 15.07 8.98 22.69
C THR A 52 15.62 9.16 24.10
N TYR A 53 14.83 9.73 25.03
CA TYR A 53 15.28 9.85 26.42
C TYR A 53 15.54 8.50 27.09
N LEU A 54 14.79 7.46 26.72
CA LEU A 54 15.01 6.11 27.24
C LEU A 54 16.33 5.52 26.71
N VAL A 55 16.64 5.71 25.42
CA VAL A 55 17.93 5.33 24.83
C VAL A 55 19.08 6.06 25.54
N GLU A 56 18.98 7.38 25.67
CA GLU A 56 20.01 8.21 26.32
C GLU A 56 20.21 7.83 27.79
N SER A 57 19.12 7.58 28.53
CA SER A 57 19.20 7.18 29.94
C SER A 57 19.89 5.82 30.08
N VAL A 58 19.56 4.85 29.23
CA VAL A 58 20.27 3.56 29.22
C VAL A 58 21.74 3.76 28.87
N GLN A 59 22.05 4.59 27.87
CA GLN A 59 23.42 4.84 27.45
C GLN A 59 24.26 5.48 28.57
N LYS A 60 23.71 6.46 29.29
CA LYS A 60 24.35 7.08 30.46
C LYS A 60 24.62 6.06 31.57
N ILE A 61 23.60 5.28 31.95
CA ILE A 61 23.76 4.24 32.97
C ILE A 61 24.83 3.22 32.54
N ALA A 62 24.81 2.80 31.28
CA ALA A 62 25.70 1.78 30.75
C ALA A 62 27.15 2.26 30.64
N PHE A 63 27.39 3.40 30.00
CA PHE A 63 28.72 3.85 29.62
C PHE A 63 29.29 5.03 30.43
N GLU A 64 28.49 5.67 31.29
CA GLU A 64 28.99 6.64 32.28
C GLU A 64 29.08 5.97 33.66
N ASP A 65 27.95 5.56 34.24
CA ASP A 65 27.91 5.06 35.64
C ASP A 65 28.57 3.67 35.79
N VAL A 66 28.09 2.69 35.01
CA VAL A 66 28.56 1.30 35.10
C VAL A 66 29.97 1.15 34.54
N ALA A 67 30.30 1.82 33.44
CA ALA A 67 31.65 1.77 32.89
C ALA A 67 32.68 2.42 33.82
N HIS A 68 32.36 3.51 34.50
CA HIS A 68 33.23 4.10 35.52
C HIS A 68 33.45 3.14 36.69
N THR A 69 32.41 2.44 37.13
CA THR A 69 32.52 1.43 38.20
C THR A 69 33.36 0.22 37.76
N LEU A 70 33.28 -0.17 36.49
CA LEU A 70 34.02 -1.29 35.88
C LEU A 70 35.36 -0.86 35.24
N GLN A 71 35.83 0.35 35.49
CA GLN A 71 37.06 0.86 34.88
C GLN A 71 38.29 0.02 35.28
N SER A 72 38.25 -0.60 36.46
CA SER A 72 39.28 -1.51 36.98
C SER A 72 39.50 -2.77 36.12
N ILE A 73 38.49 -3.17 35.34
CA ILE A 73 38.55 -4.34 34.44
C ILE A 73 38.61 -3.95 32.96
N HIS A 74 39.05 -2.72 32.64
CA HIS A 74 39.27 -2.31 31.25
C HIS A 74 40.19 -3.32 30.52
N PRO A 75 39.85 -3.82 29.31
CA PRO A 75 38.76 -3.39 28.42
C PRO A 75 37.46 -4.24 28.52
N TRP A 76 37.35 -5.15 29.48
CA TRP A 76 36.26 -6.14 29.56
C TRP A 76 34.86 -5.54 29.78
N HIS A 77 34.76 -4.31 30.31
CA HIS A 77 33.49 -3.60 30.41
C HIS A 77 32.80 -3.45 29.04
N LEU A 78 33.56 -3.30 27.94
CA LEU A 78 33.05 -3.23 26.56
C LEU A 78 32.35 -4.52 26.10
N VAL A 79 32.59 -5.63 26.79
CA VAL A 79 31.96 -6.92 26.53
C VAL A 79 30.78 -7.14 27.47
N ILE A 80 30.99 -6.87 28.76
CA ILE A 80 29.99 -7.12 29.81
C ILE A 80 28.74 -6.25 29.61
N ILE A 81 28.90 -4.98 29.23
CA ILE A 81 27.77 -4.05 29.07
C ILE A 81 26.81 -4.50 27.94
N PRO A 82 27.25 -4.72 26.69
CA PRO A 82 26.36 -5.25 25.65
C PRO A 82 25.75 -6.61 26.01
N MET A 83 26.53 -7.51 26.62
CA MET A 83 26.04 -8.83 27.03
C MET A 83 24.92 -8.74 28.05
N THR A 84 25.07 -7.90 29.07
CA THR A 84 24.05 -7.73 30.11
C THR A 84 22.79 -7.08 29.55
N GLY A 85 22.92 -6.11 28.65
CA GLY A 85 21.81 -5.54 27.90
C GLY A 85 21.04 -6.62 27.11
N ALA A 86 21.74 -7.45 26.35
CA ALA A 86 21.12 -8.52 25.56
C ALA A 86 20.54 -9.65 26.40
N LEU A 87 21.11 -9.94 27.57
CA LEU A 87 20.57 -10.89 28.53
C LEU A 87 19.23 -10.43 29.13
N ILE A 88 19.01 -9.12 29.20
CA ILE A 88 17.73 -8.52 29.60
C ILE A 88 16.75 -8.49 28.42
N THR A 89 17.18 -8.07 27.22
CA THR A 89 16.27 -7.93 26.07
C THR A 89 15.78 -9.25 25.53
N GLY A 90 16.64 -10.29 25.49
CA GLY A 90 16.31 -11.61 24.95
C GLY A 90 15.05 -12.23 25.57
N PRO A 91 14.96 -12.36 26.91
CA PRO A 91 13.77 -12.85 27.60
C PRO A 91 12.53 -11.97 27.37
N ILE A 92 12.67 -10.65 27.34
CA ILE A 92 11.54 -9.73 27.11
C ILE A 92 10.93 -9.95 25.72
N ILE A 93 11.78 -10.05 24.68
CA ILE A 93 11.32 -10.32 23.31
C ILE A 93 10.64 -11.68 23.25
N TYR A 94 11.24 -12.71 23.83
CA TYR A 94 10.71 -14.08 23.81
C TYR A 94 9.38 -14.23 24.57
N LEU A 95 9.21 -13.55 25.71
CA LEU A 95 8.02 -13.73 26.55
C LEU A 95 6.85 -12.84 26.15
N PHE A 96 7.10 -11.59 25.72
CA PHE A 96 6.02 -10.60 25.56
C PHE A 96 5.65 -10.30 24.10
N ALA A 97 6.61 -10.24 23.19
CA ALA A 97 6.34 -9.95 21.77
C ALA A 97 7.47 -10.44 20.86
N HIS A 98 7.28 -11.60 20.24
CA HIS A 98 8.21 -12.14 19.24
C HIS A 98 8.34 -11.22 18.03
N GLU A 99 7.29 -10.45 17.71
CA GLU A 99 7.28 -9.43 16.65
C GLU A 99 8.23 -8.24 16.94
N ALA A 100 8.79 -8.14 18.15
CA ALA A 100 9.81 -7.16 18.48
C ALA A 100 11.22 -7.57 18.03
N LYS A 101 11.47 -8.85 17.65
CA LYS A 101 12.77 -9.32 17.12
C LYS A 101 13.16 -8.57 15.84
N GLY A 102 14.43 -8.16 15.72
CA GLY A 102 15.00 -7.61 14.48
C GLY A 102 14.68 -6.13 14.22
N HIS A 103 14.57 -5.72 12.96
CA HIS A 103 14.55 -4.30 12.55
C HIS A 103 13.17 -3.58 12.53
N GLY A 104 12.07 -4.28 12.82
CA GLY A 104 10.72 -3.70 12.98
C GLY A 104 9.91 -3.37 11.72
N VAL A 105 10.48 -2.70 10.71
CA VAL A 105 9.74 -2.21 9.53
C VAL A 105 8.95 -3.30 8.78
N PRO A 106 9.50 -4.50 8.52
CA PRO A 106 8.75 -5.56 7.83
C PRO A 106 7.53 -6.08 8.59
N GLU A 107 7.50 -5.98 9.92
CA GLU A 107 6.29 -6.34 10.69
C GLU A 107 5.19 -5.31 10.48
N VAL A 108 5.55 -4.03 10.31
CA VAL A 108 4.60 -2.97 9.92
C VAL A 108 4.07 -3.22 8.50
N MET A 109 4.98 -3.50 7.55
CA MET A 109 4.59 -3.84 6.17
C MET A 109 3.65 -5.05 6.13
N LEU A 110 3.97 -6.08 6.91
CA LEU A 110 3.14 -7.28 7.04
C LEU A 110 1.75 -6.97 7.61
N ALA A 111 1.67 -6.12 8.63
CA ALA A 111 0.40 -5.73 9.22
C ALA A 111 -0.47 -4.92 8.25
N VAL A 112 0.14 -4.00 7.49
CA VAL A 112 -0.55 -3.23 6.44
C VAL A 112 -1.02 -4.12 5.31
N ALA A 113 -0.20 -5.08 4.88
CA ALA A 113 -0.51 -5.96 3.76
C ALA A 113 -1.53 -7.06 4.10
N LEU A 114 -1.41 -7.70 5.27
CA LEU A 114 -2.19 -8.92 5.59
C LEU A 114 -3.17 -8.77 6.75
N ARG A 115 -3.04 -7.74 7.59
CA ARG A 115 -3.83 -7.61 8.83
C ARG A 115 -4.70 -6.36 8.86
N GLY A 116 -4.97 -5.73 7.71
CA GLY A 116 -5.78 -4.52 7.65
C GLY A 116 -5.17 -3.32 8.40
N GLY A 117 -3.85 -3.32 8.62
CA GLY A 117 -3.16 -2.33 9.45
C GLY A 117 -3.26 -2.60 10.97
N LYS A 118 -3.76 -3.76 11.42
CA LYS A 118 -3.90 -4.08 12.84
C LYS A 118 -2.58 -4.59 13.45
N ILE A 119 -2.09 -3.87 14.45
CA ILE A 119 -0.89 -4.16 15.24
C ILE A 119 -1.30 -4.21 16.71
N LYS A 120 -0.80 -5.20 17.45
CA LYS A 120 -1.07 -5.32 18.89
C LYS A 120 -0.36 -4.17 19.64
N PRO A 121 -1.02 -3.44 20.56
CA PRO A 121 -0.40 -2.31 21.27
C PRO A 121 0.88 -2.68 22.05
N GLN A 122 0.91 -3.90 22.61
CA GLN A 122 2.06 -4.41 23.35
C GLN A 122 3.35 -4.47 22.52
N VAL A 123 3.24 -4.63 21.20
CA VAL A 123 4.40 -4.70 20.30
C VAL A 123 5.15 -3.38 20.31
N GLY A 124 4.45 -2.24 20.29
CA GLY A 124 5.09 -0.92 20.37
C GLY A 124 5.87 -0.72 21.67
N ILE A 125 5.27 -1.08 22.81
CA ILE A 125 5.90 -0.92 24.14
C ILE A 125 7.14 -1.81 24.28
N VAL A 126 7.00 -3.10 23.94
CA VAL A 126 8.12 -4.06 23.99
C VAL A 126 9.24 -3.61 23.04
N LYS A 127 8.89 -3.12 21.86
CA LYS A 127 9.87 -2.61 20.89
C LYS A 127 10.63 -1.41 21.42
N ALA A 128 9.96 -0.45 22.06
CA ALA A 128 10.60 0.71 22.67
C ALA A 128 11.62 0.30 23.74
N ILE A 129 11.21 -0.54 24.69
CA ILE A 129 12.08 -0.96 25.80
C ILE A 129 13.28 -1.77 25.28
N THR A 130 13.03 -2.78 24.45
CA THR A 130 14.09 -3.70 24.00
C THR A 130 15.08 -3.00 23.06
N SER A 131 14.61 -2.13 22.17
CA SER A 131 15.49 -1.39 21.27
C SER A 131 16.32 -0.35 22.02
N ALA A 132 15.75 0.32 23.01
CA ALA A 132 16.50 1.30 23.79
C ALA A 132 17.57 0.66 24.68
N ILE A 133 17.28 -0.49 25.30
CA ILE A 133 18.30 -1.26 26.01
C ILE A 133 19.40 -1.71 25.03
N CYS A 134 19.02 -2.27 23.87
CA CYS A 134 19.98 -2.71 22.87
C CYS A 134 20.88 -1.57 22.39
N ILE A 135 20.31 -0.44 21.94
CA ILE A 135 21.07 0.73 21.47
C ILE A 135 21.92 1.31 22.60
N GLY A 136 21.33 1.56 23.77
CA GLY A 136 22.01 2.21 24.90
C GLY A 136 23.15 1.39 25.49
N THR A 137 23.08 0.05 25.45
CA THR A 137 24.18 -0.84 25.85
C THR A 137 25.22 -1.10 24.75
N GLY A 138 25.11 -0.41 23.60
CA GLY A 138 26.13 -0.40 22.54
C GLY A 138 25.81 -1.25 21.32
N GLY A 139 24.63 -1.88 21.25
CA GLY A 139 24.15 -2.61 20.07
C GLY A 139 24.27 -1.80 18.79
N SER A 140 24.90 -2.36 17.74
CA SER A 140 25.14 -1.66 16.47
C SER A 140 23.88 -1.64 15.61
N VAL A 141 22.94 -0.78 15.97
CA VAL A 141 21.62 -0.64 15.35
C VAL A 141 21.14 0.80 15.43
N GLY A 142 20.17 1.14 14.59
CA GLY A 142 19.50 2.44 14.59
C GLY A 142 18.17 2.47 15.36
N SER A 143 17.70 3.68 15.67
CA SER A 143 16.43 3.97 16.35
C SER A 143 15.22 4.03 15.40
N GLU A 144 15.46 4.08 14.09
CA GLU A 144 14.47 4.42 13.07
C GLU A 144 13.42 3.32 12.85
N GLY A 145 13.88 2.08 12.70
CA GLY A 145 12.99 0.92 12.56
C GLY A 145 12.08 0.73 13.77
N PRO A 146 12.62 0.80 15.01
CA PRO A 146 11.84 0.82 16.23
C PRO A 146 10.83 1.97 16.26
N ILE A 147 11.23 3.22 15.98
CA ILE A 147 10.30 4.34 16.09
C ILE A 147 9.18 4.28 15.04
N ALA A 148 9.49 3.82 13.82
CA ALA A 148 8.47 3.58 12.81
C ALA A 148 7.44 2.56 13.31
N GLN A 149 7.89 1.46 13.94
CA GLN A 149 7.01 0.43 14.50
C GLN A 149 6.23 0.92 15.74
N ILE A 150 6.85 1.71 16.61
CA ILE A 150 6.20 2.32 17.79
C ILE A 150 5.08 3.26 17.33
N GLY A 151 5.39 4.19 16.43
CA GLY A 151 4.42 5.12 15.86
C GLY A 151 3.31 4.40 15.10
N SER A 152 3.65 3.43 14.25
CA SER A 152 2.68 2.58 13.56
C SER A 152 1.76 1.80 14.52
N SER A 153 2.29 1.29 15.64
CA SER A 153 1.49 0.61 16.66
C SER A 153 0.50 1.57 17.31
N LEU A 154 0.90 2.81 17.59
CA LEU A 154 0.02 3.86 18.10
C LEU A 154 -1.08 4.22 17.09
N GLY A 155 -0.72 4.45 15.83
CA GLY A 155 -1.67 4.71 14.75
C GLY A 155 -2.69 3.58 14.56
N SER A 156 -2.20 2.34 14.60
CA SER A 156 -3.05 1.15 14.57
C SER A 156 -3.99 1.05 15.77
N THR A 157 -3.50 1.37 16.96
CA THR A 157 -4.28 1.31 18.21
C THR A 157 -5.41 2.33 18.18
N ILE A 158 -5.15 3.55 17.72
CA ILE A 158 -6.17 4.60 17.55
C ILE A 158 -7.21 4.16 16.51
N GLY A 159 -6.78 3.63 15.36
CA GLY A 159 -7.69 3.13 14.32
C GLY A 159 -8.59 1.98 14.81
N GLN A 160 -8.02 1.03 15.56
CA GLN A 160 -8.77 -0.07 16.16
C GLN A 160 -9.73 0.39 17.26
N PHE A 161 -9.30 1.32 18.11
CA PHE A 161 -10.12 1.89 19.17
C PHE A 161 -11.34 2.62 18.63
N LEU A 162 -11.17 3.37 17.55
CA LEU A 162 -12.23 4.09 16.84
C LEU A 162 -13.00 3.21 15.84
N LYS A 163 -12.66 1.92 15.72
CA LYS A 163 -13.26 0.96 14.78
C LYS A 163 -13.30 1.46 13.33
N LEU A 164 -12.23 2.14 12.90
CA LEU A 164 -12.12 2.62 11.53
C LEU A 164 -11.99 1.45 10.55
N ASN A 165 -12.37 1.67 9.30
CA ASN A 165 -12.17 0.70 8.23
C ASN A 165 -10.67 0.41 8.01
N GLU A 166 -10.36 -0.66 7.29
CA GLU A 166 -8.97 -1.08 7.09
C GLU A 166 -8.14 -0.03 6.35
N GLU A 167 -8.71 0.66 5.38
CA GLU A 167 -7.98 1.68 4.62
C GLU A 167 -7.56 2.86 5.49
N ARG A 168 -8.46 3.37 6.34
CA ARG A 168 -8.16 4.42 7.32
C ARG A 168 -7.16 3.92 8.36
N THR A 169 -7.30 2.68 8.84
CA THR A 169 -6.35 2.09 9.80
C THR A 169 -4.95 1.97 9.20
N LYS A 170 -4.82 1.51 7.94
CA LYS A 170 -3.56 1.49 7.19
C LYS A 170 -2.97 2.91 7.04
N THR A 171 -3.80 3.90 6.76
CA THR A 171 -3.35 5.30 6.70
C THR A 171 -2.87 5.81 8.05
N LEU A 172 -3.55 5.51 9.16
CA LEU A 172 -3.08 5.91 10.51
C LEU A 172 -1.80 5.19 10.91
N VAL A 173 -1.61 3.92 10.51
CA VAL A 173 -0.33 3.21 10.66
C VAL A 173 0.80 3.94 9.95
N ALA A 174 0.54 4.43 8.73
CA ALA A 174 1.49 5.23 7.97
C ALA A 174 1.74 6.61 8.60
N CYS A 175 0.70 7.32 9.06
CA CYS A 175 0.81 8.56 9.83
C CYS A 175 1.71 8.36 11.07
N GLY A 176 1.53 7.24 11.75
CA GLY A 176 2.31 6.87 12.92
C GLY A 176 3.79 6.68 12.62
N ALA A 177 4.10 5.90 11.57
CA ALA A 177 5.48 5.70 11.11
C ALA A 177 6.12 7.00 10.63
N ALA A 178 5.41 7.79 9.81
CA ALA A 178 5.88 9.08 9.31
C ALA A 178 6.18 10.03 10.47
N GLY A 179 5.28 10.13 11.45
CA GLY A 179 5.48 10.93 12.66
C GLY A 179 6.68 10.47 13.49
N GLY A 180 6.87 9.17 13.66
CA GLY A 180 8.02 8.63 14.38
C GLY A 180 9.35 8.93 13.70
N ILE A 181 9.43 8.73 12.39
CA ILE A 181 10.65 9.01 11.60
C ILE A 181 10.93 10.51 11.55
N ALA A 182 9.90 11.33 11.33
CA ALA A 182 10.01 12.79 11.31
C ALA A 182 10.56 13.33 12.63
N ALA A 183 9.99 12.88 13.75
CA ALA A 183 10.37 13.31 15.10
C ALA A 183 11.81 12.95 15.50
N ILE A 184 12.36 11.83 15.01
CA ILE A 184 13.76 11.45 15.32
C ILE A 184 14.75 12.21 14.45
N PHE A 185 14.42 12.46 13.19
CA PHE A 185 15.37 13.01 12.24
C PHE A 185 15.26 14.50 12.00
N ASN A 186 14.24 15.16 12.54
CA ASN A 186 13.89 16.52 12.14
C ASN A 186 13.68 16.57 10.61
N ALA A 187 12.84 15.65 10.11
CA ALA A 187 12.65 15.42 8.68
C ALA A 187 11.19 15.03 8.33
N PRO A 188 10.23 15.97 8.46
CA PRO A 188 8.81 15.69 8.24
C PRO A 188 8.47 15.27 6.80
N ILE A 189 9.11 15.87 5.79
CA ILE A 189 8.80 15.53 4.39
C ILE A 189 9.29 14.12 4.10
N ALA A 190 10.51 13.82 4.52
CA ALA A 190 11.14 12.54 4.28
C ALA A 190 10.50 11.41 5.10
N GLY A 191 10.05 11.68 6.33
CA GLY A 191 9.23 10.75 7.11
C GLY A 191 7.92 10.41 6.42
N ALA A 192 7.24 11.40 5.84
CA ALA A 192 6.03 11.16 5.06
C ALA A 192 6.31 10.32 3.81
N ILE A 193 7.35 10.65 3.05
CA ILE A 193 7.72 9.89 1.85
C ILE A 193 8.16 8.47 2.20
N PHE A 194 8.88 8.25 3.30
CA PHE A 194 9.21 6.90 3.79
C PHE A 194 7.95 6.06 4.03
N ALA A 195 6.94 6.61 4.68
CA ALA A 195 5.69 5.89 4.92
C ALA A 195 4.96 5.55 3.61
N MET A 196 5.03 6.43 2.61
CA MET A 196 4.39 6.22 1.32
C MET A 196 5.15 5.22 0.41
N GLU A 197 6.48 5.36 0.34
CA GLU A 197 7.37 4.59 -0.52
C GLU A 197 7.67 3.19 0.05
N VAL A 198 7.89 3.08 1.37
CA VAL A 198 8.31 1.83 2.01
C VAL A 198 7.14 1.06 2.65
N ILE A 199 6.23 1.75 3.35
CA ILE A 199 5.18 1.07 4.13
C ILE A 199 3.91 0.83 3.30
N LEU A 200 3.37 1.87 2.68
CA LEU A 200 2.12 1.78 1.92
C LEU A 200 2.33 1.31 0.47
N ASN A 201 3.49 1.61 -0.12
CA ASN A 201 3.83 1.34 -1.52
C ASN A 201 2.75 1.84 -2.50
N ARG A 202 2.15 3.01 -2.22
CA ARG A 202 1.16 3.70 -3.06
C ARG A 202 1.12 5.18 -2.73
N ILE A 203 0.88 6.03 -3.72
CA ILE A 203 0.74 7.48 -3.54
C ILE A 203 -0.70 7.88 -3.83
N SER A 204 -1.40 8.36 -2.80
CA SER A 204 -2.76 8.93 -2.90
C SER A 204 -2.73 10.34 -2.33
N SER A 205 -3.29 11.31 -3.06
CA SER A 205 -3.24 12.74 -2.69
C SER A 205 -3.93 13.03 -1.36
N VAL A 206 -5.07 12.38 -1.09
CA VAL A 206 -5.84 12.59 0.15
C VAL A 206 -5.12 12.01 1.36
N TYR A 207 -4.53 10.82 1.22
CA TYR A 207 -3.79 10.17 2.32
C TYR A 207 -2.45 10.83 2.58
N PHE A 208 -1.81 11.35 1.54
CA PHE A 208 -0.57 12.11 1.65
C PHE A 208 -0.74 13.31 2.59
N GLY A 209 -1.82 14.08 2.45
CA GLY A 209 -2.10 15.21 3.34
C GLY A 209 -2.17 14.83 4.82
N ALA A 210 -2.89 13.75 5.15
CA ALA A 210 -2.99 13.27 6.53
C ALA A 210 -1.63 12.80 7.10
N VAL A 211 -0.84 12.08 6.29
CA VAL A 211 0.49 11.60 6.68
C VAL A 211 1.45 12.76 6.94
N VAL A 212 1.45 13.78 6.07
CA VAL A 212 2.27 15.00 6.24
C VAL A 212 1.86 15.76 7.49
N ILE A 213 0.56 15.97 7.74
CA ILE A 213 0.07 16.65 8.95
C ILE A 213 0.56 15.93 10.22
N SER A 214 0.44 14.60 10.25
CA SER A 214 0.95 13.79 11.36
C SER A 214 2.46 13.94 11.56
N ALA A 215 3.23 13.92 10.45
CA ALA A 215 4.67 14.11 10.46
C ALA A 215 5.09 15.47 11.03
N VAL A 216 4.50 16.55 10.53
CA VAL A 216 4.78 17.93 10.97
C VAL A 216 4.45 18.12 12.46
N ILE A 217 3.33 17.55 12.94
CA ILE A 217 2.94 17.68 14.35
C ILE A 217 3.89 16.89 15.26
N ALA A 218 4.21 15.66 14.89
CA ALA A 218 5.15 14.83 15.65
C ALA A 218 6.52 15.50 15.74
N ASP A 219 7.00 16.02 14.62
CA ASP A 219 8.25 16.75 14.51
C ASP A 219 8.25 18.04 15.34
N SER A 220 7.18 18.85 15.26
CA SER A 220 7.04 20.07 16.07
C SER A 220 7.10 19.79 17.58
N ILE A 221 6.51 18.67 18.01
CA ILE A 221 6.58 18.24 19.43
C ILE A 221 8.00 17.82 19.77
N ALA A 222 8.64 17.00 18.94
CA ALA A 222 10.01 16.57 19.19
C ALA A 222 10.98 17.76 19.29
N HIS A 223 10.86 18.73 18.37
CA HIS A 223 11.60 19.99 18.43
C HIS A 223 11.43 20.74 19.75
N PHE A 224 10.20 20.82 20.26
CA PHE A 224 9.93 21.54 21.51
C PHE A 224 10.67 20.92 22.71
N PHE A 225 10.78 19.59 22.77
CA PHE A 225 11.41 18.88 23.89
C PHE A 225 12.91 18.63 23.70
N MET A 226 13.34 18.28 22.49
CA MET A 226 14.73 17.93 22.19
C MET A 226 15.57 19.14 21.81
N GLY A 227 14.96 20.23 21.35
CA GLY A 227 15.65 21.41 20.84
C GLY A 227 15.84 21.41 19.32
N ASP A 228 16.38 22.50 18.81
CA ASP A 228 16.50 22.78 17.37
C ASP A 228 17.92 22.51 16.86
N PHE A 229 18.26 21.23 16.69
CA PHE A 229 19.53 20.83 16.08
C PHE A 229 19.30 19.85 14.93
N ARG A 230 20.09 20.04 13.87
CA ARG A 230 20.17 19.07 12.78
C ARG A 230 20.95 17.87 13.25
N THR A 231 20.53 16.69 12.82
CA THR A 231 21.25 15.44 13.13
C THR A 231 22.70 15.49 12.61
N PHE A 232 22.93 16.12 11.45
CA PHE A 232 24.27 16.31 10.89
C PHE A 232 24.58 17.79 10.62
N MET A 233 25.64 18.28 11.26
CA MET A 233 26.28 19.54 10.86
C MET A 233 27.32 19.22 9.80
N VAL A 234 27.08 19.64 8.57
CA VAL A 234 27.98 19.36 7.43
C VAL A 234 28.52 20.65 6.80
N PRO A 235 29.75 20.61 6.26
CA PRO A 235 30.21 21.65 5.36
C PRO A 235 29.28 21.80 4.15
N GLN A 236 29.16 23.03 3.64
CA GLN A 236 28.46 23.29 2.38
C GLN A 236 29.34 22.78 1.22
N TYR A 237 28.96 21.62 0.70
CA TYR A 237 29.57 21.01 -0.47
C TYR A 237 28.81 21.41 -1.74
N PHE A 238 29.58 21.66 -2.79
CA PHE A 238 29.08 22.03 -4.11
C PHE A 238 29.59 21.02 -5.13
N LEU A 239 28.83 20.81 -6.20
CA LEU A 239 29.33 20.12 -7.39
C LEU A 239 30.45 20.98 -7.99
N LYS A 240 31.68 20.48 -7.98
CA LYS A 240 32.85 21.25 -8.46
C LYS A 240 32.94 21.21 -9.98
N SER A 241 32.59 20.09 -10.59
CA SER A 241 32.64 19.89 -12.04
C SER A 241 31.55 18.92 -12.50
N PRO A 242 30.93 19.10 -13.68
CA PRO A 242 29.98 18.13 -14.23
C PRO A 242 30.57 16.72 -14.40
N TRP A 243 31.88 16.62 -14.66
CA TRP A 243 32.59 15.34 -14.75
C TRP A 243 32.59 14.55 -13.44
N GLU A 244 32.38 15.21 -12.32
CA GLU A 244 32.24 14.59 -11.00
C GLU A 244 31.03 13.64 -10.95
N LEU A 245 30.00 13.85 -11.79
CA LEU A 245 28.84 12.95 -11.90
C LEU A 245 29.23 11.53 -12.35
N LEU A 246 30.32 11.37 -13.11
CA LEU A 246 30.85 10.05 -13.47
C LEU A 246 31.42 9.33 -12.24
N LEU A 247 32.08 10.07 -11.34
CA LEU A 247 32.59 9.52 -10.09
C LEU A 247 31.45 9.15 -9.13
N TYR A 248 30.41 9.97 -9.04
CA TYR A 248 29.20 9.63 -8.28
C TYR A 248 28.47 8.41 -8.87
N THR A 249 28.48 8.25 -10.19
CA THR A 249 27.95 7.05 -10.86
C THR A 249 28.75 5.81 -10.47
N LEU A 250 30.08 5.88 -10.48
CA LEU A 250 30.93 4.77 -10.02
C LEU A 250 30.69 4.44 -8.55
N LEU A 251 30.58 5.45 -7.69
CA LEU A 251 30.23 5.29 -6.28
C LEU A 251 28.88 4.58 -6.11
N ALA A 252 27.87 4.97 -6.90
CA ALA A 252 26.54 4.35 -6.88
C ALA A 252 26.59 2.85 -7.22
N ILE A 253 27.39 2.48 -8.23
CA ILE A 253 27.60 1.07 -8.61
C ILE A 253 28.20 0.31 -7.42
N ILE A 254 29.28 0.82 -6.83
CA ILE A 254 29.95 0.17 -5.69
C ILE A 254 28.98 0.05 -4.49
N ALA A 255 28.24 1.11 -4.20
CA ALA A 255 27.24 1.13 -3.12
C ALA A 255 26.09 0.13 -3.36
N ALA A 256 25.67 -0.07 -4.61
CA ALA A 256 24.65 -1.06 -4.96
C ALA A 256 25.12 -2.49 -4.64
N PHE A 257 26.32 -2.87 -5.10
CA PHE A 257 26.89 -4.18 -4.79
C PHE A 257 27.09 -4.37 -3.29
N ALA A 258 27.62 -3.36 -2.60
CA ALA A 258 27.86 -3.41 -1.17
C ALA A 258 26.56 -3.52 -0.34
N SER A 259 25.50 -2.80 -0.72
CA SER A 259 24.21 -2.83 -0.03
C SER A 259 23.45 -4.14 -0.24
N VAL A 260 23.51 -4.74 -1.43
CA VAL A 260 22.99 -6.08 -1.69
C VAL A 260 23.79 -7.13 -0.90
N GLY A 261 25.12 -7.00 -0.86
CA GLY A 261 26.00 -7.84 -0.05
C GLY A 261 25.63 -7.78 1.43
N PHE A 262 25.46 -6.58 1.99
CA PHE A 262 25.00 -6.37 3.37
C PHE A 262 23.66 -7.07 3.63
N SER A 263 22.68 -6.86 2.75
CA SER A 263 21.35 -7.46 2.90
C SER A 263 21.41 -8.98 2.94
N ARG A 264 22.16 -9.61 2.01
CA ARG A 264 22.32 -11.07 1.97
C ARG A 264 23.07 -11.60 3.19
N LEU A 265 24.17 -10.96 3.58
CA LEU A 265 24.96 -11.39 4.73
C LEU A 265 24.17 -11.30 6.03
N LEU A 266 23.37 -10.24 6.23
CA LEU A 266 22.50 -10.10 7.40
C LEU A 266 21.59 -11.30 7.57
N TYR A 267 20.99 -11.71 6.47
CA TYR A 267 20.04 -12.80 6.43
C TYR A 267 20.71 -14.17 6.51
N ILE A 268 21.90 -14.35 5.95
CA ILE A 268 22.73 -15.56 6.16
C ILE A 268 23.08 -15.71 7.65
N VAL A 269 23.49 -14.61 8.31
CA VAL A 269 23.82 -14.64 9.74
C VAL A 269 22.57 -14.87 10.60
N GLU A 270 21.41 -14.32 10.22
CA GLU A 270 20.13 -14.63 10.88
C GLU A 270 19.83 -16.15 10.82
N ASP A 271 20.02 -16.79 9.66
CA ASP A 271 19.83 -18.24 9.52
C ASP A 271 20.81 -19.04 10.35
N LEU A 272 22.10 -18.67 10.32
CA LEU A 272 23.14 -19.32 11.11
C LEU A 272 22.77 -19.30 12.60
N PHE A 273 22.27 -18.19 13.12
CA PHE A 273 21.80 -18.12 14.51
C PHE A 273 20.51 -18.91 14.73
N ASP A 274 19.57 -18.88 13.79
CA ASP A 274 18.31 -19.61 13.89
C ASP A 274 18.53 -21.14 13.88
N ASP A 275 19.51 -21.65 13.14
CA ASP A 275 19.90 -23.06 13.05
C ASP A 275 20.61 -23.62 14.31
N ILE A 276 21.21 -22.74 15.13
CA ILE A 276 21.85 -23.18 16.38
C ILE A 276 20.77 -23.66 17.37
N LYS A 277 20.94 -24.90 17.85
CA LYS A 277 20.06 -25.59 18.83
C LYS A 277 20.22 -25.05 20.26
N ILE A 278 19.99 -23.76 20.46
CA ILE A 278 19.96 -23.09 21.77
C ILE A 278 18.65 -22.31 21.95
N PRO A 279 18.21 -22.06 23.20
CA PRO A 279 17.01 -21.28 23.46
C PRO A 279 17.06 -19.90 22.80
N ALA A 280 15.96 -19.50 22.15
CA ALA A 280 15.89 -18.26 21.36
C ALA A 280 16.22 -16.99 22.16
N TRP A 281 15.92 -16.97 23.46
CA TRP A 281 16.20 -15.83 24.35
C TRP A 281 17.70 -15.65 24.67
N ILE A 282 18.53 -16.68 24.50
CA ILE A 282 20.00 -16.59 24.73
C ILE A 282 20.73 -16.07 23.49
N LYS A 283 20.20 -16.33 22.28
CA LYS A 283 20.86 -15.99 21.01
C LYS A 283 21.34 -14.53 20.94
N PRO A 284 20.54 -13.51 21.34
CA PRO A 284 20.98 -12.12 21.36
C PRO A 284 22.22 -11.87 22.24
N THR A 285 22.36 -12.62 23.34
CA THR A 285 23.50 -12.50 24.26
C THR A 285 24.80 -12.95 23.60
N ILE A 286 24.75 -13.99 22.77
CA ILE A 286 25.92 -14.46 22.00
C ILE A 286 26.31 -13.41 20.96
N GLY A 287 25.33 -12.84 20.25
CA GLY A 287 25.58 -11.73 19.34
C GLY A 287 26.23 -10.53 20.03
N ALA A 288 25.74 -10.18 21.22
CA ALA A 288 26.29 -9.09 22.01
C ALA A 288 27.69 -9.38 22.58
N LEU A 289 28.00 -10.62 22.95
CA LEU A 289 29.36 -11.05 23.28
C LEU A 289 30.31 -10.81 22.10
N LEU A 290 29.93 -11.27 20.89
CA LEU A 290 30.74 -11.09 19.68
C LEU A 290 30.92 -9.60 19.33
N LEU A 291 29.85 -8.81 19.47
CA LEU A 291 29.91 -7.36 19.32
C LEU A 291 30.87 -6.72 20.32
N GLY A 292 30.80 -7.13 21.59
CA GLY A 292 31.68 -6.63 22.65
C GLY A 292 33.15 -6.93 22.40
N VAL A 293 33.45 -8.18 22.01
CA VAL A 293 34.81 -8.60 21.62
C VAL A 293 35.29 -7.79 20.43
N LEU A 294 34.44 -7.59 19.42
CA LEU A 294 34.75 -6.73 18.28
C LEU A 294 35.08 -5.31 18.76
N GLY A 295 34.28 -4.75 19.67
CA GLY A 295 34.45 -3.42 20.28
C GLY A 295 35.85 -3.17 20.86
N ILE A 296 36.48 -4.20 21.46
CA ILE A 296 37.84 -4.11 22.01
C ILE A 296 38.87 -3.79 20.92
N PHE A 297 38.74 -4.39 19.73
CA PHE A 297 39.70 -4.32 18.63
C PHE A 297 39.39 -3.23 17.60
N THR A 298 38.34 -2.42 17.81
CA THR A 298 37.93 -1.39 16.84
C THR A 298 38.64 -0.06 17.02
N ILE A 299 38.51 0.82 16.01
CA ILE A 299 38.89 2.23 16.13
C ILE A 299 37.97 2.89 17.16
N LYS A 300 38.57 3.54 18.15
CA LYS A 300 37.86 4.24 19.23
C LYS A 300 37.77 5.74 18.95
N THR A 301 36.83 6.42 19.60
CA THR A 301 36.81 7.88 19.70
C THR A 301 37.94 8.35 20.63
N PRO A 302 38.26 9.66 20.66
CA PRO A 302 39.24 10.21 21.60
C PRO A 302 38.94 9.86 23.07
N GLU A 303 37.66 9.65 23.40
CA GLU A 303 37.17 9.28 24.73
C GLU A 303 37.24 7.76 25.01
N GLY A 304 37.72 6.97 24.04
CA GLY A 304 37.88 5.53 24.19
C GLY A 304 36.63 4.70 23.83
N PHE A 305 35.55 5.34 23.37
CA PHE A 305 34.31 4.65 22.99
C PHE A 305 34.45 3.98 21.60
N PRO A 306 34.05 2.71 21.42
CA PRO A 306 34.08 2.03 20.13
C PRO A 306 33.18 2.72 19.09
N ARG A 307 33.76 3.18 17.97
CA ARG A 307 33.04 3.92 16.91
C ARG A 307 31.89 3.16 16.24
N ILE A 308 31.90 1.83 16.38
CA ILE A 308 30.89 0.94 15.80
C ILE A 308 29.68 0.71 16.70
N PHE A 309 29.75 1.07 17.98
CA PHE A 309 28.64 0.87 18.93
C PHE A 309 27.50 1.85 18.67
N GLY A 310 26.29 1.44 19.07
CA GLY A 310 25.09 2.24 18.95
C GLY A 310 24.76 2.64 17.50
N VAL A 311 24.19 3.82 17.36
CA VAL A 311 23.74 4.38 16.07
C VAL A 311 24.92 4.74 15.17
N GLY A 312 25.97 5.35 15.74
CA GLY A 312 27.23 5.67 15.05
C GLY A 312 27.32 7.08 14.45
N TYR A 313 26.50 8.04 14.91
CA TYR A 313 26.59 9.46 14.50
C TYR A 313 27.98 10.06 14.72
N GLU A 314 28.67 9.68 15.80
CA GLU A 314 30.05 10.11 16.13
C GLU A 314 31.11 9.72 15.10
N SER A 315 30.79 8.78 14.20
CA SER A 315 31.67 8.42 13.08
C SER A 315 31.14 8.96 11.77
N MET A 316 29.82 9.01 11.58
CA MET A 316 29.24 9.63 10.40
C MET A 316 29.63 11.10 10.28
N THR A 317 29.58 11.87 11.37
CA THR A 317 29.93 13.30 11.35
C THR A 317 31.38 13.55 10.88
N PRO A 318 32.45 12.96 11.48
CA PRO A 318 33.81 13.10 10.96
C PRO A 318 34.00 12.63 9.51
N ALA A 319 33.26 11.59 9.08
CA ALA A 319 33.29 11.15 7.68
C ALA A 319 32.73 12.22 6.74
N LEU A 320 31.66 12.90 7.15
CA LEU A 320 31.07 14.03 6.44
C LEU A 320 31.96 15.29 6.44
N PHE A 321 32.89 15.42 7.39
CA PHE A 321 33.95 16.44 7.36
C PHE A 321 35.17 16.01 6.51
N GLY A 322 35.21 14.76 6.03
CA GLY A 322 36.33 14.23 5.25
C GLY A 322 37.56 13.88 6.10
N GLU A 323 37.39 13.62 7.40
CA GLU A 323 38.49 13.38 8.34
C GLU A 323 39.06 11.95 8.27
N PHE A 324 38.38 11.02 7.59
CA PHE A 324 38.85 9.64 7.46
C PHE A 324 39.63 9.40 6.17
N THR A 325 40.77 8.71 6.32
CA THR A 325 41.50 8.14 5.18
C THR A 325 40.75 6.95 4.58
N LEU A 326 41.05 6.60 3.33
CA LEU A 326 40.52 5.39 2.67
C LEU A 326 40.63 4.13 3.55
N LYS A 327 41.79 3.92 4.19
CA LYS A 327 42.03 2.75 5.06
C LYS A 327 41.14 2.75 6.30
N ALA A 328 41.04 3.89 6.98
CA ALA A 328 40.21 4.02 8.17
C ALA A 328 38.72 3.86 7.86
N ALA A 329 38.26 4.49 6.78
CA ALA A 329 36.87 4.41 6.33
C ALA A 329 36.49 2.97 5.92
N PHE A 330 37.34 2.30 5.13
CA PHE A 330 37.11 0.91 4.75
C PHE A 330 37.10 -0.04 5.96
N LEU A 331 38.01 0.15 6.93
CA LEU A 331 38.01 -0.63 8.15
C LEU A 331 36.73 -0.42 8.96
N LEU A 332 36.28 0.83 9.14
CA LEU A 332 35.02 1.14 9.83
C LEU A 332 33.80 0.59 9.10
N PHE A 333 33.80 0.58 7.77
CA PHE A 333 32.75 -0.07 6.98
C PHE A 333 32.63 -1.56 7.32
N VAL A 334 33.75 -2.30 7.29
CA VAL A 334 33.77 -3.74 7.59
C VAL A 334 33.41 -4.01 9.05
N LEU A 335 33.94 -3.23 9.99
CA LEU A 335 33.65 -3.40 11.41
C LEU A 335 32.17 -3.10 11.72
N LYS A 336 31.58 -2.04 11.15
CA LYS A 336 30.16 -1.72 11.34
C LYS A 336 29.26 -2.79 10.71
N LEU A 337 29.64 -3.32 9.55
CA LEU A 337 28.97 -4.46 8.92
C LEU A 337 28.91 -5.63 9.92
N LEU A 338 30.06 -6.12 10.39
CA LEU A 338 30.12 -7.23 11.35
C LEU A 338 29.34 -6.96 12.64
N ALA A 339 29.50 -5.75 13.21
CA ALA A 339 28.79 -5.33 14.41
C ALA A 339 27.26 -5.41 14.24
N THR A 340 26.75 -4.96 13.10
CA THR A 340 25.33 -4.98 12.77
C THR A 340 24.83 -6.40 12.52
N LEU A 341 25.63 -7.24 11.85
CA LEU A 341 25.34 -8.66 11.63
C LEU A 341 25.20 -9.41 12.96
N PHE A 342 26.13 -9.23 13.89
CA PHE A 342 26.07 -9.88 15.20
C PHE A 342 24.91 -9.37 16.05
N THR A 343 24.59 -8.07 15.97
CA THR A 343 23.49 -7.50 16.75
C THR A 343 22.12 -7.96 16.23
N LEU A 344 21.83 -7.79 14.94
CA LEU A 344 20.50 -8.09 14.40
C LEU A 344 20.34 -9.56 13.99
N GLY A 345 21.38 -10.19 13.45
CA GLY A 345 21.33 -11.59 13.05
C GLY A 345 21.13 -12.53 14.23
N SER A 346 21.63 -12.18 15.42
CA SER A 346 21.37 -12.93 16.65
C SER A 346 19.96 -12.77 17.21
N GLY A 347 19.15 -11.86 16.65
CA GLY A 347 17.77 -11.61 17.06
C GLY A 347 17.57 -10.46 18.06
N ASN A 348 18.56 -9.58 18.26
CA ASN A 348 18.36 -8.39 19.08
C ASN A 348 17.42 -7.37 18.39
N SER A 349 16.94 -6.39 19.14
CA SER A 349 15.99 -5.39 18.62
C SER A 349 16.69 -4.10 18.24
N GLY A 350 16.40 -3.58 17.05
CA GLY A 350 16.95 -2.30 16.58
C GLY A 350 16.40 -1.91 15.23
N GLY A 351 17.09 -1.03 14.50
CA GLY A 351 16.81 -0.64 13.12
C GLY A 351 18.05 -0.78 12.23
N ILE A 352 17.85 -0.97 10.93
CA ILE A 352 18.93 -1.09 9.93
C ILE A 352 19.23 0.23 9.20
N PHE A 353 18.40 1.25 9.42
CA PHE A 353 18.48 2.53 8.74
C PHE A 353 19.82 3.22 9.05
N ALA A 354 20.11 3.57 10.31
CA ALA A 354 21.40 4.19 10.64
C ALA A 354 22.64 3.35 10.27
N PRO A 355 22.69 2.02 10.52
CA PRO A 355 23.81 1.21 10.04
C PRO A 355 24.05 1.31 8.53
N SER A 356 22.99 1.37 7.73
CA SER A 356 23.11 1.54 6.28
C SER A 356 23.62 2.92 5.87
N LEU A 357 23.19 3.99 6.56
CA LEU A 357 23.79 5.32 6.39
C LEU A 357 25.27 5.32 6.79
N PHE A 358 25.60 4.72 7.93
CA PHE A 358 26.99 4.61 8.40
C PHE A 358 27.86 3.93 7.36
N MET A 359 27.46 2.73 6.90
CA MET A 359 28.20 1.99 5.90
C MET A 359 28.33 2.79 4.59
N GLY A 360 27.25 3.42 4.14
CA GLY A 360 27.29 4.31 2.98
C GLY A 360 28.25 5.50 3.15
N SER A 361 28.26 6.12 4.33
CA SER A 361 29.15 7.25 4.63
C SER A 361 30.62 6.85 4.62
N MET A 362 30.95 5.67 5.15
CA MET A 362 32.32 5.17 5.17
C MET A 362 32.79 4.75 3.78
N LEU A 363 31.92 4.10 3.00
CA LEU A 363 32.21 3.75 1.62
C LEU A 363 32.41 5.01 0.78
N GLY A 364 31.53 6.00 0.93
CA GLY A 364 31.62 7.30 0.29
C GLY A 364 32.84 8.11 0.71
N ALA A 365 33.14 8.21 2.01
CA ALA A 365 34.32 8.91 2.51
C ALA A 365 35.62 8.27 2.03
N GLY A 366 35.69 6.92 2.02
CA GLY A 366 36.83 6.19 1.51
C GLY A 366 37.04 6.42 0.00
N PHE A 367 35.97 6.26 -0.79
CA PHE A 367 35.99 6.54 -2.23
C PHE A 367 36.34 8.00 -2.51
N GLY A 368 35.75 8.93 -1.77
CA GLY A 368 36.01 10.37 -1.87
C GLY A 368 37.46 10.70 -1.58
N SER A 369 38.04 10.16 -0.49
CA SER A 369 39.46 10.33 -0.14
C SER A 369 40.39 9.87 -1.27
N TRP A 370 40.08 8.75 -1.90
CA TRP A 370 40.78 8.28 -3.10
C TRP A 370 40.58 9.24 -4.28
N ALA A 371 39.33 9.58 -4.60
CA ALA A 371 38.98 10.41 -5.75
C ALA A 371 39.61 11.81 -5.65
N THR A 372 39.62 12.43 -4.47
CA THR A 372 40.27 13.73 -4.23
C THR A 372 41.78 13.68 -4.40
N THR A 373 42.39 12.53 -4.12
CA THR A 373 43.83 12.33 -4.29
C THR A 373 44.20 12.18 -5.77
N VAL A 374 43.37 11.45 -6.54
CA VAL A 374 43.62 11.16 -7.96
C VAL A 374 43.17 12.30 -8.89
N PHE A 375 42.04 12.95 -8.59
CA PHE A 375 41.41 13.96 -9.45
C PHE A 375 41.13 15.29 -8.70
N PRO A 376 42.13 15.92 -8.04
CA PRO A 376 41.91 17.06 -7.14
C PRO A 376 41.24 18.28 -7.81
N ASN A 377 41.41 18.45 -9.11
CA ASN A 377 40.84 19.57 -9.87
C ASN A 377 39.35 19.38 -10.22
N ILE A 378 38.84 18.15 -10.16
CA ILE A 378 37.48 17.80 -10.59
C ILE A 378 36.56 17.53 -9.39
N THR A 379 37.10 17.02 -8.29
CA THR A 379 36.31 16.51 -7.16
C THR A 379 36.03 17.56 -6.10
N ALA A 380 34.83 17.52 -5.51
CA ALA A 380 34.55 18.14 -4.21
C ALA A 380 35.32 17.42 -3.09
N GLY A 381 35.26 17.96 -1.87
CA GLY A 381 35.89 17.31 -0.70
C GLY A 381 35.30 15.93 -0.41
N ALA A 382 36.06 15.05 0.25
CA ALA A 382 35.67 13.66 0.53
C ALA A 382 34.32 13.54 1.26
N GLY A 383 33.92 14.53 2.06
CA GLY A 383 32.61 14.56 2.72
C GLY A 383 31.42 14.66 1.77
N ALA A 384 31.58 15.25 0.58
CA ALA A 384 30.53 15.25 -0.46
C ALA A 384 30.22 13.82 -0.93
N TYR A 385 31.26 13.01 -1.13
CA TYR A 385 31.13 11.60 -1.47
C TYR A 385 30.59 10.77 -0.31
N ALA A 386 30.91 11.12 0.94
CA ALA A 386 30.30 10.50 2.12
C ALA A 386 28.78 10.70 2.14
N LEU A 387 28.29 11.92 1.88
CA LEU A 387 26.86 12.22 1.75
C LEU A 387 26.18 11.41 0.64
N VAL A 388 26.77 11.42 -0.56
CA VAL A 388 26.21 10.67 -1.70
C VAL A 388 26.28 9.15 -1.45
N GLY A 389 27.32 8.68 -0.77
CA GLY A 389 27.50 7.29 -0.35
C GLY A 389 26.43 6.84 0.64
N MET A 390 26.08 7.68 1.63
CA MET A 390 24.96 7.44 2.55
C MET A 390 23.67 7.18 1.77
N ALA A 391 23.33 8.08 0.84
CA ALA A 391 22.10 8.03 0.06
C ALA A 391 22.05 6.80 -0.83
N SER A 392 23.15 6.56 -1.55
CA SER A 392 23.26 5.47 -2.53
C SER A 392 23.16 4.11 -1.84
N PHE A 393 23.92 3.90 -0.77
CA PHE A 393 23.88 2.63 -0.04
C PHE A 393 22.51 2.37 0.58
N PHE A 394 21.89 3.39 1.20
CA PHE A 394 20.54 3.28 1.75
C PHE A 394 19.52 2.97 0.66
N SER A 395 19.56 3.67 -0.48
CA SER A 395 18.66 3.47 -1.62
C SER A 395 18.82 2.09 -2.25
N GLY A 396 20.05 1.59 -2.31
CA GLY A 396 20.37 0.24 -2.78
C GLY A 396 19.86 -0.85 -1.83
N ALA A 397 19.95 -0.65 -0.51
CA ALA A 397 19.46 -1.62 0.47
C ALA A 397 17.93 -1.63 0.56
N THR A 398 17.31 -0.46 0.61
CA THR A 398 15.86 -0.31 0.91
C THR A 398 14.97 -0.25 -0.32
N HIS A 399 15.55 -0.01 -1.50
CA HIS A 399 14.82 0.30 -2.75
C HIS A 399 13.94 1.55 -2.67
N ALA A 400 14.28 2.49 -1.79
CA ALA A 400 13.54 3.73 -1.51
C ALA A 400 14.37 5.00 -1.80
N PRO A 401 14.64 5.32 -3.09
CA PRO A 401 15.49 6.45 -3.46
C PRO A 401 14.91 7.80 -3.04
N MET A 402 13.60 8.02 -3.14
CA MET A 402 12.99 9.32 -2.79
C MET A 402 13.18 9.63 -1.31
N THR A 403 12.95 8.62 -0.47
CA THR A 403 13.21 8.69 0.96
C THR A 403 14.67 9.05 1.24
N ALA A 404 15.62 8.39 0.60
CA ALA A 404 17.05 8.61 0.84
C ALA A 404 17.47 10.06 0.55
N ILE A 405 17.02 10.58 -0.59
CA ILE A 405 17.33 11.94 -1.06
C ILE A 405 16.78 12.97 -0.07
N LEU A 406 15.51 12.82 0.32
CA LEU A 406 14.84 13.77 1.20
C LEU A 406 15.34 13.71 2.63
N ILE A 407 15.59 12.50 3.17
CA ILE A 407 16.12 12.34 4.53
C ILE A 407 17.48 13.03 4.63
N LEU A 408 18.38 12.79 3.69
CA LEU A 408 19.69 13.44 3.74
C LEU A 408 19.62 14.93 3.47
N PHE A 409 18.73 15.38 2.59
CA PHE A 409 18.50 16.80 2.39
C PHE A 409 18.05 17.48 3.68
N GLU A 410 17.02 16.97 4.36
CA GLU A 410 16.49 17.59 5.59
C GLU A 410 17.49 17.49 6.75
N MET A 411 18.15 16.35 6.94
CA MET A 411 19.12 16.15 8.03
C MET A 411 20.39 17.00 7.88
N THR A 412 20.73 17.46 6.68
CA THR A 412 21.98 18.20 6.40
C THR A 412 21.75 19.64 5.95
N ASN A 413 20.57 19.95 5.42
CA ASN A 413 20.20 21.19 4.74
C ASN A 413 21.19 21.64 3.66
N ASN A 414 21.72 20.68 2.88
CA ASN A 414 22.55 20.95 1.73
C ASN A 414 21.83 20.56 0.44
N TYR A 415 21.10 21.51 -0.16
CA TYR A 415 20.42 21.32 -1.43
C TYR A 415 21.38 21.27 -2.64
N GLN A 416 22.61 21.78 -2.51
CA GLN A 416 23.51 21.96 -3.64
C GLN A 416 24.05 20.64 -4.19
N LEU A 417 24.05 19.59 -3.39
CA LEU A 417 24.38 18.22 -3.82
C LEU A 417 23.18 17.40 -4.28
N ILE A 418 22.00 17.99 -4.44
CA ILE A 418 20.79 17.23 -4.80
C ILE A 418 20.93 16.49 -6.14
N LEU A 419 21.63 17.07 -7.13
CA LEU A 419 21.82 16.44 -8.43
C LEU A 419 22.65 15.13 -8.33
N PRO A 420 23.87 15.13 -7.75
CA PRO A 420 24.60 13.89 -7.42
C PRO A 420 23.80 12.90 -6.59
N LEU A 421 23.09 13.37 -5.56
CA LEU A 421 22.30 12.53 -4.66
C LEU A 421 21.20 11.79 -5.42
N MET A 422 20.44 12.50 -6.26
CA MET A 422 19.37 11.91 -7.08
C MET A 422 19.93 10.87 -8.06
N LEU A 423 20.97 11.23 -8.81
CA LEU A 423 21.58 10.35 -9.80
C LEU A 423 22.08 9.05 -9.14
N ALA A 424 22.87 9.18 -8.08
CA ALA A 424 23.50 8.03 -7.45
C ALA A 424 22.50 7.15 -6.69
N SER A 425 21.50 7.75 -6.02
CA SER A 425 20.43 7.01 -5.33
C SER A 425 19.60 6.18 -6.29
N VAL A 426 19.14 6.79 -7.41
CA VAL A 426 18.33 6.09 -8.41
C VAL A 426 19.12 4.99 -9.11
N LEU A 427 20.37 5.27 -9.52
CA LEU A 427 21.23 4.25 -10.14
C LEU A 427 21.51 3.10 -9.18
N SER A 428 21.81 3.39 -7.91
CA SER A 428 22.03 2.35 -6.92
C SER A 428 20.79 1.50 -6.71
N THR A 429 19.59 2.09 -6.67
CA THR A 429 18.33 1.32 -6.58
C THR A 429 18.10 0.45 -7.81
N ILE A 430 18.31 0.97 -9.03
CA ILE A 430 18.13 0.20 -10.27
C ILE A 430 19.06 -1.01 -10.28
N ILE A 431 20.35 -0.80 -10.02
CA ILE A 431 21.35 -1.87 -9.99
C ILE A 431 21.02 -2.88 -8.90
N SER A 432 20.70 -2.43 -7.68
CA SER A 432 20.32 -3.33 -6.59
C SER A 432 19.08 -4.16 -6.92
N ARG A 433 18.07 -3.61 -7.59
CA ARG A 433 16.87 -4.35 -8.04
C ARG A 433 17.18 -5.42 -9.09
N ILE A 434 18.17 -5.19 -9.96
CA ILE A 434 18.64 -6.19 -10.91
C ILE A 434 19.36 -7.33 -10.18
N LEU A 435 20.18 -7.01 -9.17
CA LEU A 435 20.94 -7.98 -8.40
C LEU A 435 20.08 -8.75 -7.38
N SER A 436 19.05 -8.11 -6.82
CA SER A 436 18.14 -8.66 -5.82
C SER A 436 16.74 -8.10 -6.05
N LYS A 437 15.76 -8.97 -6.34
CA LYS A 437 14.37 -8.54 -6.54
C LYS A 437 13.77 -7.91 -5.27
N ASP A 438 14.16 -8.45 -4.11
CA ASP A 438 13.70 -8.00 -2.82
C ASP A 438 14.63 -6.92 -2.23
N SER A 439 14.03 -5.94 -1.55
CA SER A 439 14.78 -5.02 -0.69
C SER A 439 15.15 -5.71 0.62
N ILE A 440 16.03 -5.09 1.40
CA ILE A 440 16.37 -5.58 2.74
C ILE A 440 15.12 -5.78 3.62
N TYR A 441 14.05 -5.01 3.41
CA TYR A 441 12.80 -5.16 4.17
C TYR A 441 11.92 -6.29 3.62
N THR A 442 11.71 -6.37 2.31
CA THR A 442 10.83 -7.39 1.71
C THR A 442 11.47 -8.78 1.74
N LEU A 443 12.80 -8.87 1.69
CA LEU A 443 13.53 -10.14 1.73
C LEU A 443 13.21 -10.95 2.99
N LYS A 444 13.06 -10.29 4.15
CA LYS A 444 12.61 -10.97 5.39
C LYS A 444 11.26 -11.66 5.23
N LEU A 445 10.33 -10.99 4.55
CA LEU A 445 8.97 -11.49 4.33
C LEU A 445 8.95 -12.61 3.30
N THR A 446 9.64 -12.41 2.17
CA THR A 446 9.76 -13.42 1.11
C THR A 446 10.37 -14.71 1.64
N ARG A 447 11.37 -14.62 2.51
CA ARG A 447 11.98 -15.78 3.19
C ARG A 447 11.04 -16.53 4.14
N ARG A 448 10.03 -15.84 4.69
CA ARG A 448 8.94 -16.44 5.48
C ARG A 448 7.79 -16.97 4.61
N GLY A 449 7.97 -17.01 3.29
CA GLY A 449 6.95 -17.43 2.32
C GLY A 449 5.93 -16.35 1.97
N ILE A 450 6.12 -15.10 2.42
CA ILE A 450 5.17 -14.00 2.24
C ILE A 450 5.66 -13.08 1.13
N LYS A 451 5.05 -13.17 -0.06
CA LYS A 451 5.37 -12.31 -1.21
C LYS A 451 4.38 -11.15 -1.31
N LEU A 452 4.83 -9.94 -0.96
CA LEU A 452 3.99 -8.74 -1.01
C LEU A 452 3.47 -8.38 -2.42
N SER A 453 4.22 -8.70 -3.47
CA SER A 453 3.78 -8.47 -4.86
C SER A 453 2.55 -9.30 -5.24
N GLN A 454 2.49 -10.57 -4.82
CA GLN A 454 1.34 -11.44 -5.06
C GLN A 454 0.10 -11.01 -4.26
N ILE A 455 0.27 -10.29 -3.15
CA ILE A 455 -0.83 -9.82 -2.32
C ILE A 455 -1.58 -8.66 -2.97
N GLN A 456 -0.91 -7.83 -3.80
CA GLN A 456 -1.59 -6.83 -4.63
C GLN A 456 -2.50 -7.47 -5.69
N ASP A 457 -2.14 -8.67 -6.15
CA ASP A 457 -2.96 -9.49 -7.07
C ASP A 457 -4.12 -10.19 -6.32
N VAL A 458 -3.92 -10.60 -5.06
CA VAL A 458 -4.97 -11.17 -4.19
C VAL A 458 -6.01 -10.13 -3.75
N ASP A 459 -5.64 -8.86 -3.60
CA ASP A 459 -6.58 -7.75 -3.29
C ASP A 459 -7.66 -7.61 -4.37
N VAL A 460 -7.35 -8.00 -5.62
CA VAL A 460 -8.32 -8.06 -6.72
C VAL A 460 -9.33 -9.20 -6.50
N MET A 461 -8.88 -10.33 -5.96
CA MET A 461 -9.66 -11.55 -5.73
C MET A 461 -10.57 -11.52 -4.49
N GLN A 462 -10.35 -10.56 -3.58
CA GLN A 462 -11.22 -10.41 -2.40
C GLN A 462 -12.66 -10.03 -2.76
N GLY A 463 -12.86 -9.36 -3.90
CA GLY A 463 -14.17 -8.93 -4.37
C GLY A 463 -14.92 -9.96 -5.22
N ILE A 464 -14.37 -11.16 -5.41
CA ILE A 464 -14.97 -12.24 -6.23
C ILE A 464 -15.37 -13.38 -5.31
N PHE A 465 -16.64 -13.74 -5.35
CA PHE A 465 -17.17 -14.87 -4.59
C PHE A 465 -17.06 -16.16 -5.40
N VAL A 466 -16.88 -17.27 -4.71
CA VAL A 466 -16.82 -18.61 -5.34
C VAL A 466 -18.05 -18.87 -6.22
N GLY A 467 -19.23 -18.48 -5.77
CA GLY A 467 -20.48 -18.65 -6.51
C GLY A 467 -20.52 -17.90 -7.85
N GLU A 468 -19.72 -16.83 -8.02
CA GLU A 468 -19.63 -16.08 -9.28
C GLU A 468 -18.82 -16.82 -10.36
N VAL A 469 -17.96 -17.76 -9.96
CA VAL A 469 -16.98 -18.41 -10.86
C VAL A 469 -17.11 -19.93 -10.93
N MET A 470 -17.74 -20.56 -9.93
CA MET A 470 -17.89 -22.02 -9.88
C MET A 470 -18.54 -22.59 -11.14
N SER A 471 -18.07 -23.76 -11.55
CA SER A 471 -18.69 -24.52 -12.64
C SER A 471 -19.96 -25.20 -12.10
N THR A 472 -21.11 -24.85 -12.68
CA THR A 472 -22.42 -25.43 -12.34
C THR A 472 -22.82 -26.62 -13.22
N ASP A 473 -22.18 -26.77 -14.38
CA ASP A 473 -22.33 -27.95 -15.24
C ASP A 473 -21.37 -29.06 -14.76
N ILE A 474 -21.85 -29.83 -13.79
CA ILE A 474 -21.04 -30.81 -13.05
C ILE A 474 -21.29 -32.20 -13.62
N LEU A 475 -20.26 -32.80 -14.21
CA LEU A 475 -20.27 -34.23 -14.45
C LEU A 475 -20.05 -34.96 -13.11
N SER A 476 -21.02 -35.75 -12.68
CA SER A 476 -20.94 -36.56 -11.47
C SER A 476 -21.08 -38.05 -11.80
N ILE A 477 -20.59 -38.90 -10.90
CA ILE A 477 -20.73 -40.36 -10.98
C ILE A 477 -21.52 -40.87 -9.78
N LYS A 478 -22.31 -41.94 -9.95
CA LYS A 478 -23.16 -42.47 -8.87
C LYS A 478 -22.39 -43.39 -7.94
N SER A 479 -22.73 -43.36 -6.65
CA SER A 479 -22.04 -44.13 -5.60
C SER A 479 -22.16 -45.65 -5.77
N ASN A 480 -23.20 -46.13 -6.47
CA ASN A 480 -23.43 -47.55 -6.77
C ASN A 480 -22.78 -48.01 -8.09
N GLN A 481 -22.15 -47.10 -8.85
CA GLN A 481 -21.37 -47.47 -10.02
C GLN A 481 -20.03 -48.07 -9.59
N THR A 482 -19.39 -48.76 -10.52
CA THR A 482 -18.20 -49.56 -10.24
C THR A 482 -16.90 -48.82 -10.59
N LEU A 483 -15.78 -49.35 -10.10
CA LEU A 483 -14.45 -48.85 -10.46
C LEU A 483 -14.21 -48.95 -11.97
N GLU A 484 -14.74 -49.98 -12.64
CA GLU A 484 -14.66 -50.15 -14.10
C GLU A 484 -15.41 -49.06 -14.87
N ASP A 485 -16.58 -48.64 -14.37
CA ASP A 485 -17.33 -47.51 -14.94
C ASP A 485 -16.55 -46.19 -14.84
N LEU A 486 -15.90 -45.97 -13.69
CA LEU A 486 -15.06 -44.80 -13.45
C LEU A 486 -13.84 -44.77 -14.39
N GLU A 487 -13.20 -45.92 -14.64
CA GLU A 487 -12.10 -46.04 -15.60
C GLU A 487 -12.54 -45.72 -17.03
N MET A 488 -13.72 -46.22 -17.42
CA MET A 488 -14.30 -45.90 -18.72
C MET A 488 -14.62 -44.40 -18.83
N LEU A 489 -15.07 -43.78 -17.75
CA LEU A 489 -15.38 -42.35 -17.72
C LEU A 489 -14.11 -41.50 -17.80
N PHE A 490 -13.05 -41.82 -17.05
CA PHE A 490 -11.77 -41.11 -17.13
C PHE A 490 -10.99 -41.35 -18.42
N SER A 491 -11.21 -42.46 -19.13
CA SER A 491 -10.62 -42.67 -20.46
C SER A 491 -11.35 -41.90 -21.56
N LYS A 492 -12.67 -41.69 -21.42
CA LYS A 492 -13.48 -40.90 -22.35
C LYS A 492 -13.39 -39.40 -22.08
N THR A 493 -13.17 -39.00 -20.83
CA THR A 493 -13.06 -37.59 -20.41
C THR A 493 -11.60 -37.21 -20.13
N ARG A 494 -11.28 -35.91 -20.12
CA ARG A 494 -9.95 -35.42 -19.68
C ARG A 494 -9.96 -34.94 -18.23
N LEU A 495 -10.90 -35.47 -17.43
CA LEU A 495 -11.14 -35.01 -16.07
C LEU A 495 -10.16 -35.70 -15.11
N THR A 496 -9.69 -34.96 -14.11
CA THR A 496 -8.69 -35.45 -13.13
C THR A 496 -9.32 -35.87 -11.80
N GLY A 497 -10.59 -35.50 -11.59
CA GLY A 497 -11.45 -35.98 -10.52
C GLY A 497 -12.89 -35.51 -10.70
N LEU A 498 -13.81 -36.16 -10.01
CA LEU A 498 -15.26 -36.01 -10.16
C LEU A 498 -15.95 -36.17 -8.79
N PRO A 499 -17.04 -35.43 -8.54
CA PRO A 499 -17.88 -35.68 -7.37
C PRO A 499 -18.67 -36.97 -7.55
N VAL A 500 -18.75 -37.74 -6.46
CA VAL A 500 -19.58 -38.93 -6.33
C VAL A 500 -20.87 -38.54 -5.64
N THR A 501 -22.00 -38.84 -6.28
CA THR A 501 -23.33 -38.54 -5.74
C THR A 501 -24.13 -39.80 -5.47
N ASP A 502 -25.06 -39.74 -4.53
CA ASP A 502 -26.02 -40.81 -4.32
C ASP A 502 -27.16 -40.78 -5.37
N LEU A 503 -28.17 -41.62 -5.19
CA LEU A 503 -29.32 -41.70 -6.09
C LEU A 503 -30.22 -40.44 -6.05
N ILE A 504 -30.17 -39.66 -4.97
CA ILE A 504 -30.99 -38.47 -4.73
C ILE A 504 -30.26 -37.20 -5.21
N GLY A 505 -28.93 -37.26 -5.38
CA GLY A 505 -28.07 -36.17 -5.84
C GLY A 505 -27.15 -35.61 -4.77
N ASP A 506 -27.15 -36.17 -3.57
CA ASP A 506 -26.31 -35.73 -2.45
C ASP A 506 -24.86 -36.19 -2.65
N LEU A 507 -23.92 -35.33 -2.25
CA LEU A 507 -22.49 -35.56 -2.31
C LEU A 507 -22.06 -36.62 -1.29
N VAL A 508 -21.46 -37.69 -1.80
CA VAL A 508 -20.87 -38.79 -1.02
C VAL A 508 -19.36 -38.62 -0.87
N GLY A 509 -18.74 -37.92 -1.82
CA GLY A 509 -17.32 -37.59 -1.79
C GLY A 509 -16.82 -37.13 -3.15
N VAL A 510 -15.49 -37.06 -3.31
CA VAL A 510 -14.84 -36.80 -4.60
C VAL A 510 -13.84 -37.92 -4.87
N ILE A 511 -13.79 -38.39 -6.10
CA ILE A 511 -12.80 -39.38 -6.55
C ILE A 511 -11.92 -38.78 -7.63
N THR A 512 -10.62 -38.97 -7.49
CA THR A 512 -9.58 -38.51 -8.40
C THR A 512 -8.92 -39.66 -9.15
N THR A 513 -8.14 -39.32 -10.18
CA THR A 513 -7.28 -40.28 -10.88
C THR A 513 -6.21 -40.90 -9.97
N ASN A 514 -5.81 -40.23 -8.88
CA ASN A 514 -4.90 -40.81 -7.88
C ASN A 514 -5.60 -41.88 -7.05
N ASP A 515 -6.85 -41.66 -6.63
CA ASP A 515 -7.63 -42.66 -5.88
C ASP A 515 -7.84 -43.93 -6.71
N LEU A 516 -8.09 -43.77 -8.01
CA LEU A 516 -8.16 -44.89 -8.95
C LEU A 516 -6.81 -45.66 -9.02
N ARG A 517 -5.68 -44.95 -9.07
CA ARG A 517 -4.34 -45.57 -9.05
C ARG A 517 -4.07 -46.30 -7.73
N GLU A 518 -4.53 -45.76 -6.61
CA GLU A 518 -4.40 -46.42 -5.31
C GLU A 518 -5.27 -47.67 -5.21
N ALA A 519 -6.52 -47.61 -5.67
CA ALA A 519 -7.42 -48.76 -5.73
C ALA A 519 -6.81 -49.91 -6.55
N ARG A 520 -6.17 -49.60 -7.68
CA ARG A 520 -5.42 -50.58 -8.49
C ARG A 520 -4.21 -51.15 -7.75
N LYS A 521 -3.43 -50.34 -7.02
CA LYS A 521 -2.30 -50.82 -6.22
C LYS A 521 -2.74 -51.76 -5.09
N LYS A 522 -3.96 -51.56 -4.56
CA LYS A 522 -4.57 -52.40 -3.54
C LYS A 522 -5.29 -53.64 -4.12
N GLU A 523 -5.18 -53.86 -5.44
CA GLU A 523 -5.81 -54.99 -6.15
C GLU A 523 -7.33 -55.10 -5.91
N MET A 524 -8.00 -53.95 -5.77
CA MET A 524 -9.46 -53.92 -5.60
C MET A 524 -10.17 -54.46 -6.86
N PRO A 525 -11.19 -55.33 -6.73
CA PRO A 525 -11.95 -55.82 -7.88
C PRO A 525 -12.59 -54.68 -8.68
N GLY A 526 -12.65 -54.82 -10.00
CA GLY A 526 -13.32 -53.83 -10.87
C GLY A 526 -14.80 -53.60 -10.53
N SER A 527 -15.46 -54.60 -9.95
CA SER A 527 -16.85 -54.55 -9.45
C SER A 527 -17.02 -53.80 -8.12
N THR A 528 -15.96 -53.23 -7.55
CA THR A 528 -16.04 -52.47 -6.29
C THR A 528 -16.86 -51.21 -6.51
N GLU A 529 -17.88 -51.00 -5.68
CA GLU A 529 -18.68 -49.77 -5.72
C GLU A 529 -17.87 -48.56 -5.26
N LEU A 530 -18.12 -47.40 -5.88
CA LEU A 530 -17.44 -46.15 -5.55
C LEU A 530 -17.75 -45.64 -4.13
N SER A 531 -18.84 -46.09 -3.53
CA SER A 531 -19.22 -45.85 -2.12
C SER A 531 -18.14 -46.28 -1.11
N TYR A 532 -17.30 -47.26 -1.45
CA TYR A 532 -16.20 -47.74 -0.59
C TYR A 532 -14.92 -46.91 -0.72
N ILE A 533 -14.85 -46.01 -1.70
CA ILE A 533 -13.66 -45.22 -2.02
C ILE A 533 -13.92 -43.73 -1.76
N ALA A 534 -15.08 -43.22 -2.18
CA ALA A 534 -15.49 -41.84 -1.94
C ALA A 534 -15.82 -41.62 -0.46
N SER A 535 -15.20 -40.61 0.15
CA SER A 535 -15.47 -40.24 1.54
C SER A 535 -15.60 -38.72 1.69
N MET A 536 -16.55 -38.29 2.52
CA MET A 536 -16.68 -36.90 2.98
C MET A 536 -15.75 -36.55 4.14
N GLY A 537 -15.15 -37.55 4.82
CA GLY A 537 -14.47 -37.35 6.11
C GLY A 537 -13.32 -36.34 6.08
N ASP A 538 -12.47 -36.43 5.05
CA ASP A 538 -11.31 -35.54 4.86
C ASP A 538 -11.52 -34.58 3.67
N LEU A 539 -12.75 -34.44 3.18
CA LEU A 539 -13.05 -33.68 1.98
C LEU A 539 -13.06 -32.17 2.29
N LEU A 540 -12.21 -31.43 1.58
CA LEU A 540 -12.25 -29.97 1.59
C LEU A 540 -13.30 -29.46 0.59
N PHE A 541 -14.16 -28.54 1.03
CA PHE A 541 -15.23 -27.95 0.21
C PHE A 541 -15.30 -26.43 0.40
N ALA A 542 -15.92 -25.74 -0.55
CA ALA A 542 -16.11 -24.30 -0.58
C ALA A 542 -17.59 -23.95 -0.46
N HIS A 543 -17.87 -22.71 -0.08
CA HIS A 543 -19.22 -22.15 -0.05
C HIS A 543 -19.40 -21.07 -1.12
N PRO A 544 -20.60 -20.88 -1.69
CA PRO A 544 -20.83 -19.88 -2.72
C PRO A 544 -20.48 -18.44 -2.30
N ASN A 545 -20.72 -18.07 -1.04
CA ASN A 545 -20.50 -16.71 -0.53
C ASN A 545 -19.09 -16.50 0.03
N GLU A 546 -18.22 -17.51 -0.02
CA GLU A 546 -16.84 -17.32 0.40
C GLU A 546 -16.05 -16.59 -0.71
N PRO A 547 -15.08 -15.77 -0.32
CA PRO A 547 -14.24 -15.10 -1.30
C PRO A 547 -13.26 -16.08 -1.94
N MET A 548 -13.05 -15.95 -3.25
CA MET A 548 -12.29 -16.90 -4.07
C MET A 548 -10.85 -17.13 -3.57
N TRP A 549 -10.23 -16.13 -2.94
CA TRP A 549 -8.89 -16.29 -2.37
C TRP A 549 -8.81 -17.38 -1.29
N GLN A 550 -9.90 -17.63 -0.54
CA GLN A 550 -9.93 -18.69 0.48
C GLN A 550 -9.97 -20.08 -0.16
N ALA A 551 -10.72 -20.23 -1.25
CA ALA A 551 -10.72 -21.45 -2.06
C ALA A 551 -9.32 -21.71 -2.64
N ILE A 552 -8.69 -20.69 -3.26
CA ILE A 552 -7.34 -20.79 -3.82
C ILE A 552 -6.30 -21.13 -2.74
N PHE A 553 -6.39 -20.48 -1.57
CA PHE A 553 -5.49 -20.74 -0.46
C PHE A 553 -5.60 -22.19 0.02
N ARG A 554 -6.81 -22.73 0.16
CA ARG A 554 -7.02 -24.12 0.53
C ARG A 554 -6.51 -25.09 -0.53
N MET A 555 -6.79 -24.81 -1.81
CA MET A 555 -6.29 -25.60 -2.94
C MET A 555 -4.75 -25.64 -2.97
N SER A 556 -4.09 -24.50 -2.78
CA SER A 556 -2.62 -24.42 -2.78
C SER A 556 -1.97 -25.05 -1.55
N THR A 557 -2.61 -24.95 -0.38
CA THR A 557 -2.03 -25.46 0.88
C THR A 557 -2.08 -26.99 0.95
N HIS A 558 -3.11 -27.59 0.37
CA HIS A 558 -3.32 -29.04 0.36
C HIS A 558 -2.95 -29.70 -0.98
N ASP A 559 -2.38 -28.93 -1.92
CA ASP A 559 -1.99 -29.36 -3.26
C ASP A 559 -3.12 -30.08 -4.05
N ILE A 560 -4.35 -29.57 -3.92
CA ILE A 560 -5.53 -30.12 -4.60
C ILE A 560 -5.91 -29.26 -5.82
N SER A 561 -6.33 -29.93 -6.90
CA SER A 561 -6.60 -29.30 -8.20
C SER A 561 -8.07 -28.96 -8.43
N LEU A 562 -8.96 -29.42 -7.56
CA LEU A 562 -10.40 -29.25 -7.64
C LEU A 562 -11.01 -29.18 -6.24
N LEU A 563 -12.16 -28.53 -6.11
CA LEU A 563 -12.82 -28.32 -4.83
C LEU A 563 -14.35 -28.27 -5.02
N PRO A 564 -15.14 -29.15 -4.38
CA PRO A 564 -16.59 -29.11 -4.45
C PRO A 564 -17.14 -27.88 -3.72
N VAL A 565 -18.15 -27.25 -4.32
CA VAL A 565 -18.89 -26.14 -3.72
C VAL A 565 -20.21 -26.66 -3.20
N VAL A 566 -20.44 -26.51 -1.90
CA VAL A 566 -21.60 -27.06 -1.19
C VAL A 566 -22.42 -25.96 -0.53
N ASP A 567 -23.68 -26.26 -0.26
CA ASP A 567 -24.58 -25.36 0.46
C ASP A 567 -24.05 -25.08 1.88
N GLU A 568 -24.20 -23.85 2.37
CA GLU A 568 -23.76 -23.48 3.72
C GLU A 568 -24.58 -24.19 4.81
N ALA A 569 -25.86 -24.46 4.54
CA ALA A 569 -26.75 -25.12 5.49
C ALA A 569 -26.61 -26.65 5.46
N ASP A 570 -26.22 -27.21 4.32
CA ASP A 570 -26.07 -28.65 4.14
C ASP A 570 -24.85 -29.02 3.27
N PRO A 571 -23.76 -29.53 3.88
CA PRO A 571 -22.54 -29.89 3.16
C PRO A 571 -22.71 -31.08 2.20
N LYS A 572 -23.84 -31.81 2.27
CA LYS A 572 -24.14 -32.87 1.30
C LYS A 572 -24.71 -32.32 0.00
N LYS A 573 -25.25 -31.12 0.00
CA LYS A 573 -25.87 -30.56 -1.20
C LYS A 573 -24.81 -29.90 -2.09
N LEU A 574 -24.47 -30.58 -3.17
CA LEU A 574 -23.50 -30.08 -4.17
C LEU A 574 -24.13 -28.97 -5.02
N LEU A 575 -23.52 -27.79 -5.02
CA LEU A 575 -23.95 -26.62 -5.79
C LEU A 575 -23.06 -26.35 -7.01
N GLY A 576 -21.78 -26.73 -6.94
CA GLY A 576 -20.79 -26.38 -7.95
C GLY A 576 -19.49 -27.15 -7.79
N MET A 577 -18.57 -26.98 -8.74
CA MET A 577 -17.18 -27.41 -8.64
C MET A 577 -16.25 -26.26 -9.02
N ILE A 578 -15.15 -26.11 -8.30
CA ILE A 578 -14.04 -25.23 -8.68
C ILE A 578 -12.93 -26.10 -9.25
N TYR A 579 -12.49 -25.81 -10.46
CA TYR A 579 -11.30 -26.41 -11.05
C TYR A 579 -10.15 -25.40 -11.08
N ARG A 580 -8.91 -25.89 -11.19
CA ARG A 580 -7.72 -25.04 -11.35
C ARG A 580 -7.79 -24.08 -12.54
N GLN A 581 -8.53 -24.41 -13.60
CA GLN A 581 -8.79 -23.51 -14.72
C GLN A 581 -9.75 -22.36 -14.38
N ASP A 582 -10.66 -22.56 -13.43
CA ASP A 582 -11.62 -21.54 -13.01
C ASP A 582 -10.95 -20.47 -12.14
N VAL A 583 -9.80 -20.76 -11.54
CA VAL A 583 -8.94 -19.77 -10.88
C VAL A 583 -8.46 -18.70 -11.87
N ILE A 584 -8.16 -19.08 -13.12
CA ILE A 584 -7.75 -18.12 -14.16
C ILE A 584 -8.93 -17.26 -14.57
N LYS A 585 -10.12 -17.87 -14.76
CA LYS A 585 -11.35 -17.12 -15.05
C LYS A 585 -11.71 -16.15 -13.92
N ALA A 586 -11.54 -16.57 -12.66
CA ALA A 586 -11.73 -15.70 -11.50
C ALA A 586 -10.82 -14.47 -11.59
N TYR A 587 -9.57 -14.65 -12.03
CA TYR A 587 -8.59 -13.58 -12.14
C TYR A 587 -8.96 -12.57 -13.22
N ASP A 588 -9.34 -13.04 -14.41
CA ASP A 588 -9.80 -12.17 -15.49
C ASP A 588 -11.09 -11.42 -15.10
N HIS A 589 -12.00 -12.10 -14.39
CA HIS A 589 -13.21 -11.50 -13.86
C HIS A 589 -12.91 -10.43 -12.80
N ALA A 590 -11.98 -10.72 -11.88
CA ALA A 590 -11.51 -9.82 -10.83
C ALA A 590 -10.91 -8.53 -11.41
N ILE A 591 -10.02 -8.67 -12.41
CA ILE A 591 -9.42 -7.52 -13.10
C ILE A 591 -10.49 -6.66 -13.78
N THR A 592 -11.43 -7.29 -14.47
CA THR A 592 -12.52 -6.58 -15.15
C THR A 592 -13.41 -5.83 -14.16
N LYS A 593 -13.78 -6.47 -13.04
CA LYS A 593 -14.60 -5.87 -11.98
C LYS A 593 -13.87 -4.69 -11.31
N LYS A 594 -12.55 -4.80 -11.08
CA LYS A 594 -11.72 -3.72 -10.55
C LYS A 594 -11.59 -2.55 -11.52
N ALA A 595 -11.42 -2.82 -12.82
CA ALA A 595 -11.38 -1.79 -13.85
C ALA A 595 -12.72 -1.02 -13.93
N ASN A 596 -13.85 -1.72 -13.88
CA ASN A 596 -15.17 -1.10 -13.83
C ASN A 596 -15.39 -0.27 -12.55
N MET A 597 -15.04 -0.80 -11.37
CA MET A 597 -15.13 -0.04 -10.13
C MET A 597 -14.27 1.23 -10.13
N GLN A 598 -13.05 1.17 -10.71
CA GLN A 598 -12.20 2.35 -10.84
C GLN A 598 -12.83 3.39 -11.78
N HIS A 599 -13.42 2.94 -12.88
CA HIS A 599 -14.17 3.80 -13.80
C HIS A 599 -15.41 4.43 -13.13
N ASP A 600 -16.19 3.64 -12.39
CA ASP A 600 -17.36 4.11 -11.66
C ASP A 600 -16.97 5.13 -10.58
N VAL A 601 -15.85 4.93 -9.87
CA VAL A 601 -15.34 5.88 -8.87
C VAL A 601 -14.82 7.18 -9.51
N GLU A 602 -14.21 7.12 -10.69
CA GLU A 602 -13.83 8.31 -11.46
C GLU A 602 -15.05 9.10 -11.95
N ILE A 603 -16.12 8.39 -12.36
CA ILE A 603 -17.40 9.01 -12.73
C ILE A 603 -18.10 9.60 -11.50
N ILE A 604 -18.09 8.92 -10.34
CA ILE A 604 -18.64 9.44 -9.09
C ILE A 604 -17.87 10.69 -8.62
N LYS A 605 -16.56 10.78 -8.86
CA LYS A 605 -15.78 11.99 -8.58
C LYS A 605 -16.16 13.18 -9.46
N LEU A 606 -16.68 12.95 -10.67
CA LEU A 606 -17.26 13.99 -11.53
C LEU A 606 -18.64 14.45 -11.04
N GLY A 607 -19.29 13.70 -10.14
CA GLY A 607 -20.60 13.99 -9.53
C GLY A 607 -20.58 14.86 -8.27
N LYS A 608 -19.48 15.55 -7.95
CA LYS A 608 -19.45 16.61 -6.91
C LYS A 608 -19.65 18.00 -7.51
N LEU A 609 -20.63 18.13 -8.39
CA LEU A 609 -21.29 19.41 -8.63
C LEU A 609 -22.56 19.32 -7.80
N ASP A 610 -22.62 20.10 -6.72
CA ASP A 610 -23.77 20.13 -5.82
C ASP A 610 -25.06 20.27 -6.67
N GLU A 611 -26.02 19.36 -6.45
CA GLU A 611 -27.39 19.29 -7.01
C GLU A 611 -27.68 18.32 -8.19
N ALA A 612 -26.69 17.72 -8.87
CA ALA A 612 -26.96 16.79 -9.99
C ALA A 612 -26.29 15.40 -9.86
N LYS A 613 -27.02 14.34 -10.26
CA LYS A 613 -26.60 12.92 -10.19
C LYS A 613 -26.74 12.20 -11.53
N PHE A 614 -25.88 11.21 -11.75
CA PHE A 614 -26.04 10.24 -12.82
C PHE A 614 -26.84 9.03 -12.34
N ILE A 615 -27.85 8.64 -13.09
CA ILE A 615 -28.74 7.51 -12.82
C ILE A 615 -28.54 6.48 -13.92
N HIS A 616 -28.37 5.22 -13.52
CA HIS A 616 -28.26 4.10 -14.44
C HIS A 616 -29.49 3.21 -14.33
N LEU A 617 -30.17 2.99 -15.46
CA LEU A 617 -31.44 2.29 -15.49
C LEU A 617 -31.56 1.36 -16.68
N ASN A 618 -32.00 0.13 -16.45
CA ASN A 618 -32.32 -0.80 -17.53
C ASN A 618 -33.80 -0.67 -17.88
N ILE A 619 -34.12 -0.46 -19.16
CA ILE A 619 -35.50 -0.37 -19.61
C ILE A 619 -36.16 -1.75 -19.53
N PRO A 620 -37.18 -1.95 -18.66
CA PRO A 620 -37.87 -3.22 -18.56
C PRO A 620 -38.70 -3.49 -19.81
N ALA A 621 -38.95 -4.77 -20.08
CA ALA A 621 -39.68 -5.24 -21.26
C ALA A 621 -41.06 -4.60 -21.46
N ASN A 622 -41.67 -4.17 -20.35
CA ASN A 622 -43.05 -3.72 -20.29
C ASN A 622 -43.15 -2.19 -20.22
N SER A 623 -42.04 -1.47 -20.37
CA SER A 623 -42.04 -0.01 -20.28
C SER A 623 -42.69 0.61 -21.52
N HIS A 624 -43.55 1.60 -21.30
CA HIS A 624 -44.27 2.32 -22.35
C HIS A 624 -43.38 3.21 -23.23
N VAL A 625 -42.09 3.35 -22.88
CA VAL A 625 -41.09 4.08 -23.66
C VAL A 625 -40.37 3.20 -24.68
N VAL A 626 -40.55 1.88 -24.64
CA VAL A 626 -39.96 0.95 -25.61
C VAL A 626 -40.55 1.21 -27.00
N GLY A 627 -39.70 1.45 -27.99
CA GLY A 627 -40.08 1.76 -29.36
C GLY A 627 -40.30 3.25 -29.65
N LYS A 628 -40.27 4.12 -28.63
CA LYS A 628 -40.34 5.58 -28.81
C LYS A 628 -38.96 6.18 -29.10
N ARG A 629 -38.96 7.30 -29.81
CA ARG A 629 -37.76 8.15 -29.93
C ARG A 629 -37.52 8.89 -28.62
N VAL A 630 -36.27 9.18 -28.30
CA VAL A 630 -35.95 9.97 -27.09
C VAL A 630 -36.60 11.36 -27.13
N SER A 631 -36.77 11.96 -28.31
CA SER A 631 -37.53 13.23 -28.48
C SER A 631 -39.03 13.14 -28.15
N GLU A 632 -39.60 11.94 -28.11
CA GLU A 632 -41.03 11.70 -27.83
C GLU A 632 -41.29 11.42 -26.34
N ILE A 633 -40.26 11.36 -25.52
CA ILE A 633 -40.34 11.04 -24.09
C ILE A 633 -40.28 12.33 -23.29
N ARG A 634 -41.31 12.58 -22.47
CA ARG A 634 -41.33 13.73 -21.55
C ARG A 634 -40.62 13.38 -20.26
N LEU A 635 -39.46 13.98 -20.03
CA LEU A 635 -38.72 13.87 -18.77
C LEU A 635 -39.01 15.09 -17.88
N PRO A 636 -39.15 14.92 -16.56
CA PRO A 636 -39.34 16.03 -15.62
C PRO A 636 -38.03 16.80 -15.38
N GLY A 637 -38.13 18.12 -15.19
CA GLY A 637 -37.01 18.98 -14.75
C GLY A 637 -35.80 19.06 -15.70
N HIS A 638 -34.62 19.38 -15.15
CA HIS A 638 -33.34 19.44 -15.86
C HIS A 638 -32.70 18.05 -16.02
N CYS A 639 -33.36 17.16 -16.78
CA CYS A 639 -32.90 15.77 -16.98
C CYS A 639 -32.55 15.47 -18.45
N VAL A 640 -31.44 14.77 -18.68
CA VAL A 640 -30.97 14.39 -20.01
C VAL A 640 -30.51 12.93 -20.04
N ILE A 641 -31.01 12.15 -21.00
CA ILE A 641 -30.47 10.81 -21.29
C ILE A 641 -29.16 11.02 -22.06
N VAL A 642 -28.04 10.62 -21.46
CA VAL A 642 -26.70 10.88 -21.97
C VAL A 642 -26.23 9.77 -22.90
N SER A 643 -26.49 8.51 -22.53
CA SER A 643 -26.04 7.37 -23.32
C SER A 643 -26.97 6.16 -23.17
N ILE A 644 -26.98 5.31 -24.20
CA ILE A 644 -27.56 3.97 -24.16
C ILE A 644 -26.45 2.93 -24.31
N ARG A 645 -26.56 1.83 -23.58
CA ARG A 645 -25.73 0.63 -23.76
C ARG A 645 -26.61 -0.56 -24.13
N ARG A 646 -26.31 -1.16 -25.28
CA ARG A 646 -26.99 -2.35 -25.80
C ARG A 646 -25.98 -3.48 -25.94
N GLY A 647 -26.01 -4.44 -25.01
CA GLY A 647 -24.95 -5.45 -24.92
C GLY A 647 -23.59 -4.83 -24.58
N ARG A 648 -22.61 -4.92 -25.50
CA ARG A 648 -21.26 -4.34 -25.34
C ARG A 648 -21.08 -2.97 -26.02
N GLU A 649 -22.09 -2.51 -26.74
CA GLU A 649 -21.99 -1.29 -27.55
C GLU A 649 -22.60 -0.10 -26.77
N LEU A 650 -21.79 0.94 -26.56
CA LEU A 650 -22.18 2.20 -25.91
C LEU A 650 -22.38 3.25 -27.00
N LYS A 651 -23.54 3.91 -27.00
CA LYS A 651 -23.88 4.97 -27.95
C LYS A 651 -24.35 6.22 -27.20
N VAL A 652 -23.85 7.39 -27.59
CA VAL A 652 -24.39 8.69 -27.15
C VAL A 652 -25.79 8.85 -27.73
N VAL A 653 -26.70 9.35 -26.91
CA VAL A 653 -28.12 9.47 -27.26
C VAL A 653 -28.40 10.79 -27.94
N ASP A 654 -29.12 10.73 -29.06
CA ASP A 654 -29.69 11.87 -29.77
C ASP A 654 -31.24 11.80 -29.73
N GLY A 655 -31.92 12.88 -30.14
CA GLY A 655 -33.38 12.91 -30.16
C GLY A 655 -34.01 11.86 -31.09
N GLN A 656 -33.28 11.35 -32.09
CA GLN A 656 -33.76 10.33 -33.02
C GLN A 656 -33.56 8.89 -32.51
N THR A 657 -32.83 8.72 -31.42
CA THR A 657 -32.48 7.40 -30.89
C THR A 657 -33.73 6.71 -30.34
N ILE A 658 -33.99 5.50 -30.82
CA ILE A 658 -35.15 4.68 -30.42
C ILE A 658 -34.74 3.75 -29.28
N LEU A 659 -35.47 3.83 -28.17
CA LEU A 659 -35.24 3.00 -26.99
C LEU A 659 -35.78 1.58 -27.19
N LYS A 660 -34.99 0.56 -26.83
CA LYS A 660 -35.37 -0.86 -26.91
C LYS A 660 -35.40 -1.51 -25.54
N LYS A 661 -36.14 -2.63 -25.44
CA LYS A 661 -36.13 -3.50 -24.26
C LYS A 661 -34.70 -3.91 -23.92
N GLY A 662 -34.33 -3.74 -22.64
CA GLY A 662 -33.01 -4.11 -22.13
C GLY A 662 -31.89 -3.12 -22.44
N ASP A 663 -32.19 -1.97 -23.06
CA ASP A 663 -31.21 -0.88 -23.15
C ASP A 663 -30.89 -0.39 -21.73
N ALA A 664 -29.60 -0.28 -21.41
CA ALA A 664 -29.11 0.32 -20.17
C ALA A 664 -28.82 1.80 -20.42
N LEU A 665 -29.61 2.66 -19.81
CA LEU A 665 -29.53 4.12 -19.94
C LEU A 665 -28.62 4.70 -18.88
N THR A 666 -27.87 5.73 -19.25
CA THR A 666 -27.22 6.66 -18.31
C THR A 666 -27.88 8.01 -18.45
N ILE A 667 -28.39 8.54 -17.35
CA ILE A 667 -29.21 9.74 -17.31
C ILE A 667 -28.57 10.73 -16.35
N PHE A 668 -28.43 11.97 -16.77
CA PHE A 668 -28.05 13.08 -15.90
C PHE A 668 -29.33 13.76 -15.38
N SER A 669 -29.49 13.89 -14.07
CA SER A 669 -30.73 14.36 -13.44
C SER A 669 -30.42 15.04 -12.12
N GLU A 670 -31.13 16.13 -11.82
CA GLU A 670 -31.13 16.72 -10.47
C GLU A 670 -31.71 15.76 -9.44
N GLU A 671 -31.23 15.84 -8.19
CA GLU A 671 -31.55 14.86 -7.14
C GLU A 671 -33.06 14.71 -6.87
N ASP A 672 -33.81 15.80 -7.01
CA ASP A 672 -35.26 15.83 -6.80
C ASP A 672 -36.05 15.15 -7.92
N CYS A 673 -35.52 15.11 -9.15
CA CYS A 673 -36.20 14.55 -10.32
C CYS A 673 -35.88 13.07 -10.58
N ALA A 674 -34.81 12.55 -9.94
CA ALA A 674 -34.26 11.23 -10.19
C ALA A 674 -35.29 10.10 -10.07
N LYS A 675 -36.11 10.14 -9.01
CA LYS A 675 -37.13 9.12 -8.73
C LYS A 675 -38.28 9.15 -9.72
N ASP A 676 -38.62 10.31 -10.27
CA ASP A 676 -39.74 10.44 -11.18
C ASP A 676 -39.33 10.06 -12.62
N VAL A 677 -38.09 10.38 -13.01
CA VAL A 677 -37.48 9.85 -14.24
C VAL A 677 -37.44 8.32 -14.22
N GLU A 678 -37.03 7.74 -13.08
CA GLU A 678 -37.01 6.28 -12.91
C GLU A 678 -38.40 5.66 -13.09
N LYS A 679 -39.44 6.24 -12.46
CA LYS A 679 -40.81 5.76 -12.61
C LYS A 679 -41.34 5.85 -14.05
N ILE A 680 -41.03 6.93 -14.77
CA ILE A 680 -41.46 7.12 -16.15
C ILE A 680 -40.78 6.09 -17.06
N LEU A 681 -39.46 5.93 -16.96
CA LEU A 681 -38.71 5.04 -17.86
C LEU A 681 -38.91 3.55 -17.54
N THR A 682 -39.32 3.21 -16.32
CA THR A 682 -39.62 1.81 -15.92
C THR A 682 -41.09 1.43 -16.01
N GLY A 683 -41.99 2.40 -16.20
CA GLY A 683 -43.43 2.16 -16.31
C GLY A 683 -44.17 2.02 -14.97
N GLN A 684 -43.60 2.52 -13.87
CA GLN A 684 -44.18 2.48 -12.52
C GLN A 684 -44.87 3.80 -12.10
N GLY A 685 -44.94 4.81 -12.97
CA GLY A 685 -45.58 6.11 -12.70
C GLY A 685 -46.76 6.42 -13.62
N ILE A 686 -47.73 7.19 -13.10
CA ILE A 686 -48.80 7.84 -13.87
C ILE A 686 -48.22 9.12 -14.51
N GLU A 687 -48.57 9.42 -15.76
CA GLU A 687 -48.28 10.72 -16.39
C GLU A 687 -48.77 11.85 -15.49
N ILE A 688 -47.85 12.63 -14.90
CA ILE A 688 -48.19 13.83 -14.15
C ILE A 688 -48.58 14.90 -15.18
N LEU A 689 -49.86 15.27 -15.20
CA LEU A 689 -50.41 16.38 -15.96
C LEU A 689 -50.87 17.47 -14.98
N GLU A 690 -49.98 18.37 -14.56
CA GLU A 690 -50.30 19.69 -13.98
C GLU A 690 -49.15 20.69 -14.28
N PRO A 691 -49.33 22.02 -14.10
CA PRO A 691 -49.76 22.97 -15.12
C PRO A 691 -48.60 23.82 -15.65
N ASP A 692 -48.70 24.19 -16.93
CA ASP A 692 -47.96 25.28 -17.62
C ASP A 692 -46.43 25.40 -17.38
N HIS A 693 -45.72 24.26 -17.34
CA HIS A 693 -44.28 24.29 -17.57
C HIS A 693 -43.99 24.44 -19.07
N GLN A 694 -43.40 25.60 -19.38
CA GLN A 694 -43.05 26.09 -20.71
C GLN A 694 -42.43 25.00 -21.58
N LYS A 695 -43.06 24.77 -22.73
CA LYS A 695 -42.59 23.84 -23.77
C LYS A 695 -41.11 24.13 -24.10
N SER A 696 -40.26 23.11 -24.01
CA SER A 696 -38.94 23.13 -24.65
C SER A 696 -39.14 22.86 -26.14
N TYR A 697 -38.60 23.71 -27.00
CA TYR A 697 -38.69 23.54 -28.44
C TYR A 697 -37.37 22.99 -28.97
N HIS A 698 -37.47 22.19 -30.02
CA HIS A 698 -36.35 21.82 -30.86
C HIS A 698 -36.41 22.69 -32.10
N GLU A 699 -35.30 23.35 -32.44
CA GLU A 699 -35.21 24.10 -33.68
C GLU A 699 -33.86 23.90 -34.36
N GLU A 700 -33.90 23.76 -35.68
CA GLU A 700 -32.73 23.75 -36.55
C GLU A 700 -32.48 25.18 -37.05
N ILE A 701 -31.34 25.76 -36.66
CA ILE A 701 -30.95 27.10 -37.07
C ILE A 701 -29.80 27.00 -38.07
N ILE A 702 -30.02 27.50 -39.28
CA ILE A 702 -29.00 27.53 -40.33
C ILE A 702 -28.14 28.77 -40.18
N ILE A 703 -26.82 28.59 -40.11
CA ILE A 703 -25.87 29.71 -40.06
C ILE A 703 -25.74 30.32 -41.46
N LYS A 704 -26.37 31.48 -41.66
CA LYS A 704 -26.29 32.22 -42.93
C LYS A 704 -25.01 33.03 -43.07
N ALA A 705 -24.67 33.35 -44.32
CA ALA A 705 -23.62 34.29 -44.66
C ALA A 705 -23.95 35.69 -44.10
N GLY A 706 -23.20 36.15 -43.09
CA GLY A 706 -23.46 37.38 -42.35
C GLY A 706 -23.67 37.20 -40.84
N SER A 707 -23.78 35.96 -40.37
CA SER A 707 -23.90 35.66 -38.94
C SER A 707 -22.64 36.07 -38.16
N LYS A 708 -22.82 36.73 -37.00
CA LYS A 708 -21.73 37.23 -36.13
C LYS A 708 -20.95 36.11 -35.44
N ILE A 709 -21.40 34.88 -35.58
CA ILE A 709 -20.81 33.68 -34.97
C ILE A 709 -20.00 32.83 -35.96
N THR A 710 -20.05 33.14 -37.26
CA THR A 710 -19.28 32.43 -38.28
C THR A 710 -17.78 32.59 -38.00
N GLY A 711 -17.05 31.46 -37.94
CA GLY A 711 -15.62 31.42 -37.64
C GLY A 711 -15.27 31.48 -36.14
N LYS A 712 -16.26 31.60 -35.25
CA LYS A 712 -16.05 31.53 -33.80
C LYS A 712 -16.19 30.11 -33.26
N MET A 713 -15.51 29.86 -32.15
CA MET A 713 -15.64 28.60 -31.42
C MET A 713 -16.89 28.60 -30.54
N VAL A 714 -17.47 27.42 -30.28
CA VAL A 714 -18.64 27.27 -29.39
C VAL A 714 -18.40 27.91 -28.02
N LYS A 715 -17.20 27.74 -27.43
CA LYS A 715 -16.84 28.35 -26.12
C LYS A 715 -16.82 29.88 -26.12
N GLU A 716 -16.72 30.51 -27.29
CA GLU A 716 -16.67 31.97 -27.44
C GLU A 716 -18.06 32.59 -27.55
N ILE A 717 -19.10 31.76 -27.68
CA ILE A 717 -20.48 32.22 -27.80
C ILE A 717 -21.17 32.18 -26.44
N LYS A 718 -21.68 33.34 -26.00
CA LYS A 718 -22.60 33.39 -24.86
C LYS A 718 -24.01 33.10 -25.36
N LEU A 719 -24.47 31.87 -25.15
CA LEU A 719 -25.85 31.47 -25.45
C LEU A 719 -26.83 32.12 -24.46
N PRO A 720 -28.01 32.56 -24.93
CA PRO A 720 -29.02 33.16 -24.07
C PRO A 720 -29.79 32.08 -23.28
N GLY A 721 -30.06 32.36 -22.01
CA GLY A 721 -30.93 31.54 -21.17
C GLY A 721 -30.54 30.07 -21.08
N ASN A 722 -31.53 29.18 -21.08
CA ASN A 722 -31.36 27.73 -20.95
C ASN A 722 -31.31 27.06 -22.33
N ILE A 723 -30.32 27.42 -23.16
CA ILE A 723 -30.13 26.84 -24.50
C ILE A 723 -28.96 25.89 -24.55
N LEU A 724 -29.23 24.71 -25.10
CA LEU A 724 -28.26 23.70 -25.41
C LEU A 724 -28.11 23.57 -26.92
N ILE A 725 -26.89 23.64 -27.43
CA ILE A 725 -26.57 23.19 -28.79
C ILE A 725 -26.33 21.70 -28.72
N VAL A 726 -27.16 20.92 -29.41
CA VAL A 726 -27.12 19.45 -29.34
C VAL A 726 -26.26 18.87 -30.45
N SER A 727 -26.37 19.43 -31.66
CA SER A 727 -25.54 19.00 -32.78
C SER A 727 -25.32 20.11 -33.79
N ILE A 728 -24.25 19.98 -34.58
CA ILE A 728 -23.97 20.82 -35.73
C ILE A 728 -23.89 19.91 -36.95
N ILE A 729 -24.80 20.04 -37.90
CA ILE A 729 -24.81 19.26 -39.13
C ILE A 729 -24.08 20.07 -40.21
N ARG A 730 -22.97 19.51 -40.69
CA ARG A 730 -22.17 20.07 -41.78
C ARG A 730 -21.98 19.03 -42.86
N ASN A 731 -22.32 19.35 -44.10
CA ASN A 731 -22.17 18.43 -45.24
C ASN A 731 -22.76 17.02 -44.96
N HIS A 732 -23.97 16.97 -44.38
CA HIS A 732 -24.67 15.74 -43.97
C HIS A 732 -23.95 14.90 -42.90
N LYS A 733 -22.97 15.46 -42.19
CA LYS A 733 -22.34 14.84 -41.02
C LYS A 733 -22.73 15.57 -39.74
N THR A 734 -23.24 14.83 -38.78
CA THR A 734 -23.54 15.31 -37.44
C THR A 734 -22.24 15.44 -36.65
N ILE A 735 -21.94 16.64 -36.19
CA ILE A 735 -20.78 16.98 -35.37
C ILE A 735 -21.29 17.25 -33.95
N ILE A 736 -20.72 16.58 -32.96
CA ILE A 736 -20.97 16.89 -31.55
C ILE A 736 -20.20 18.17 -31.20
N PRO A 737 -20.87 19.24 -30.74
CA PRO A 737 -20.20 20.50 -30.43
C PRO A 737 -19.33 20.35 -29.18
N HIS A 738 -18.05 20.67 -29.32
CA HIS A 738 -17.12 20.86 -28.21
C HIS A 738 -16.74 22.33 -28.12
N GLY A 739 -16.13 22.75 -27.01
CA GLY A 739 -15.73 24.15 -26.81
C GLY A 739 -14.88 24.72 -27.95
N GLU A 740 -14.05 23.90 -28.60
CA GLU A 740 -13.20 24.27 -29.75
C GLU A 740 -13.89 24.16 -31.12
N THR A 741 -15.13 23.65 -31.19
CA THR A 741 -15.83 23.46 -32.46
C THR A 741 -16.16 24.82 -33.07
N ILE A 742 -15.76 25.03 -34.32
CA ILE A 742 -15.95 26.31 -35.03
C ILE A 742 -17.20 26.25 -35.90
N PHE A 743 -18.04 27.28 -35.81
CA PHE A 743 -19.22 27.46 -36.66
C PHE A 743 -18.84 27.89 -38.09
N HIS A 744 -19.42 27.22 -39.09
CA HIS A 744 -19.23 27.53 -40.51
C HIS A 744 -20.54 28.00 -41.15
N ILE A 745 -20.42 28.65 -42.30
CA ILE A 745 -21.57 29.00 -43.14
C ILE A 745 -22.24 27.69 -43.60
N ASP A 746 -23.56 27.69 -43.63
CA ASP A 746 -24.43 26.55 -43.97
C ASP A 746 -24.44 25.40 -42.95
N ASP A 747 -23.79 25.57 -41.79
CA ASP A 747 -24.01 24.67 -40.66
C ASP A 747 -25.47 24.75 -40.21
N VAL A 748 -26.10 23.58 -40.04
CA VAL A 748 -27.40 23.47 -39.38
C VAL A 748 -27.16 23.14 -37.92
N VAL A 749 -27.46 24.09 -37.04
CA VAL A 749 -27.25 23.96 -35.60
C VAL A 749 -28.56 23.56 -34.95
N GLU A 750 -28.60 22.35 -34.39
CA GLU A 750 -29.74 21.87 -33.60
C GLU A 750 -29.66 22.47 -32.19
N VAL A 751 -30.68 23.24 -31.82
CA VAL A 751 -30.80 23.83 -30.49
C VAL A 751 -32.03 23.32 -29.74
N TYR A 752 -31.86 23.14 -28.44
CA TYR A 752 -32.92 22.82 -27.49
C TYR A 752 -32.96 23.88 -26.39
N GLY A 753 -34.16 24.35 -26.07
CA GLY A 753 -34.35 25.38 -25.04
C GLY A 753 -35.79 25.85 -24.96
N MET A 754 -36.05 26.86 -24.13
CA MET A 754 -37.38 27.47 -24.01
C MET A 754 -37.71 28.32 -25.24
N GLU A 755 -38.99 28.45 -25.61
CA GLU A 755 -39.41 29.19 -26.83
C GLU A 755 -38.89 30.64 -26.88
N ALA A 756 -38.88 31.30 -25.73
CA ALA A 756 -38.41 32.68 -25.59
C ALA A 756 -36.91 32.79 -25.87
N ASP A 757 -36.13 31.85 -25.33
CA ASP A 757 -34.68 31.81 -25.51
C ASP A 757 -34.32 31.39 -26.94
N ILE A 758 -35.03 30.42 -27.53
CA ILE A 758 -34.81 29.96 -28.90
C ILE A 758 -35.00 31.09 -29.91
N LYS A 759 -35.97 31.99 -29.71
CA LYS A 759 -36.12 33.20 -30.55
C LYS A 759 -34.87 34.07 -30.51
N VAL A 760 -34.25 34.22 -29.33
CA VAL A 760 -33.00 34.99 -29.16
C VAL A 760 -31.81 34.26 -29.76
N ALA A 761 -31.70 32.93 -29.58
CA ALA A 761 -30.66 32.15 -30.23
C ALA A 761 -30.79 32.11 -31.74
N ARG A 762 -32.01 32.12 -32.28
CA ARG A 762 -32.24 32.21 -33.72
C ARG A 762 -31.59 33.47 -34.28
N THR A 763 -31.82 34.63 -33.65
CA THR A 763 -31.19 35.89 -34.04
C THR A 763 -29.66 35.89 -33.84
N LEU A 764 -29.17 35.22 -32.79
CA LEU A 764 -27.74 35.14 -32.49
C LEU A 764 -26.98 34.22 -33.46
N LEU A 765 -27.55 33.06 -33.79
CA LEU A 765 -26.92 31.98 -34.54
C LEU A 765 -27.20 32.08 -36.06
N GLY A 766 -28.45 32.33 -36.43
CA GLY A 766 -28.90 32.51 -37.82
C GLY A 766 -29.25 33.97 -38.08
N SER A 767 -28.32 34.75 -38.62
CA SER A 767 -28.62 36.14 -39.02
C SER A 767 -29.83 36.18 -39.96
N GLU A 768 -30.72 37.15 -39.75
CA GLU A 768 -32.05 37.31 -40.39
C GLU A 768 -32.16 36.83 -41.84
#